data_AF-A0A1C5ZE15-F1
#
_entry.id   AF-A0A1C5ZE15-F1
#
_cell.length_a   1.000
_cell.length_b   1.000
_cell.length_c   1.000
_cell.angle_alpha   90.00
_cell.angle_beta   90.00
_cell.angle_gamma   90.00
#
_symmetry.space_group_name_H-M   'P 1'
#
loop_
_entity.id
_entity.type
_entity.pdbx_description
1 polymer ?
#
loop_
_entity_poly.entity_id
_entity_poly.type
_entity_poly.pdbx_seq_one_letter_code
_entity_poly.pdbx_strand_id
1 'polypeptide(L)'
;MKLKKNVAAKIIAICLAATMLIGICSASAVTAPKQNGISVGNPVTTAVHSASGGQNSKEETVYVLANADGSVQKIIVSDWLKNPAGANSINDISELDGIENVKGDEAYTMNPNNMRVWDAKGNDIYYQGTTQKALPVDVSISYQLDGKPISAEDLAGKSGRVTIRFSYQNNQKETIEIDGKKETVYVPFVMLTGAVLDNDVFSNVQISNGKLLSDGDRSVVMGFAMPGLQESLNLDKRKLEIPDYVELTADVKDFRLDTTLTVASNDIFNHLDLEDLDAQNLTSAISQLNDAALELVDGSSQLYDGLSALLEKSGELISGIDLLASGAGNLNSGAADLYSGASDLNSGASQLSSGLGELNSNSQNLVGGAKAVFETLLSTAQSQLEAAGVSVPQLTIDNYAAVLDSVLDSLDETTVYDLAYNTALQQVTQAVNAQENEIRVQVEDTVRKQVLEGVLAAAGKAMTAEEYEQACASGLIDADTQAQIASAVSKKMASQEMAETVNSLVSQKKRELIDQNMQSSQVQSQIQAAVESAKNGESSIAVLKQQLDSYQQFYSGLQDYTNGVAQAYAGSKDLAIGSNELKGGSQQLKDGAQQLYDGISSFQSGSSALVDGVSQLKDGGMQLSEGMKQFNEDGIQKITEAFQGDLSQLAARLKALGEVSRSYQNYSGIADGMSGSVKFVYRTASIEKKADEK
;
A
#
# COMPACT_ATOMS: atom_id res chain seq x y z
N MET A 1 8.69 57.63 -9.75
CA MET A 1 10.11 57.76 -9.33
C MET A 1 10.28 58.61 -8.05
N LYS A 2 9.37 58.52 -7.06
CA LYS A 2 9.42 59.28 -5.79
C LYS A 2 9.30 58.41 -4.52
N LEU A 3 9.53 57.09 -4.61
CA LEU A 3 9.37 56.16 -3.47
C LEU A 3 10.67 55.59 -2.88
N LYS A 4 11.85 55.95 -3.39
CA LYS A 4 13.14 55.39 -2.91
C LYS A 4 13.81 56.15 -1.76
N LYS A 5 13.18 57.19 -1.18
CA LYS A 5 13.81 58.06 -0.17
C LYS A 5 13.65 57.62 1.29
N ASN A 6 12.68 56.76 1.62
CA ASN A 6 12.30 56.49 3.02
C ASN A 6 12.89 55.19 3.60
N VAL A 7 13.86 54.55 2.93
CA VAL A 7 14.42 53.26 3.37
C VAL A 7 15.62 53.44 4.31
N ALA A 8 16.42 54.50 4.13
CA ALA A 8 17.57 54.83 5.00
C ALA A 8 17.16 55.14 6.45
N ALA A 9 16.06 55.89 6.63
CA ALA A 9 15.52 56.28 7.93
C ALA A 9 15.00 55.08 8.75
N LYS A 10 14.59 54.00 8.07
CA LYS A 10 14.04 52.79 8.70
C LYS A 10 15.11 51.91 9.34
N ILE A 11 16.36 51.91 8.86
CA ILE A 11 17.36 50.90 9.24
C ILE A 11 18.23 51.31 10.43
N ILE A 12 18.59 52.59 10.58
CA ILE A 12 19.38 53.06 11.73
C ILE A 12 18.62 52.91 13.04
N ALA A 13 17.32 53.19 12.99
CA ALA A 13 16.46 52.95 14.12
C ALA A 13 16.14 51.48 14.33
N ILE A 14 16.32 50.61 13.33
CA ILE A 14 16.33 49.16 13.54
C ILE A 14 17.61 48.73 14.25
N CYS A 15 18.78 49.34 14.05
CA CYS A 15 19.97 49.01 14.86
C CYS A 15 19.82 49.42 16.33
N LEU A 16 19.19 50.57 16.61
CA LEU A 16 18.83 51.00 17.97
C LEU A 16 17.58 50.30 18.53
N ALA A 17 16.68 49.78 17.69
CA ALA A 17 15.51 49.00 18.10
C ALA A 17 15.77 47.48 18.13
N ALA A 18 16.83 46.97 17.50
CA ALA A 18 17.22 45.56 17.55
C ALA A 18 17.68 45.20 18.97
N THR A 19 18.36 46.11 19.66
CA THR A 19 18.63 45.99 21.10
C THR A 19 17.35 46.07 21.93
N MET A 20 16.35 46.88 21.55
CA MET A 20 15.02 46.86 22.21
C MET A 20 14.25 45.55 21.99
N LEU A 21 14.31 44.95 20.80
CA LEU A 21 13.56 43.74 20.44
C LEU A 21 14.17 42.48 21.07
N ILE A 22 15.49 42.39 21.24
CA ILE A 22 16.12 41.26 21.95
C ILE A 22 15.75 41.26 23.44
N GLY A 23 15.52 42.43 24.05
CA GLY A 23 15.02 42.56 25.43
C GLY A 23 13.51 42.29 25.58
N ILE A 24 12.71 42.54 24.55
CA ILE A 24 11.24 42.36 24.59
C ILE A 24 10.79 40.97 24.09
N CYS A 25 11.63 40.21 23.38
CA CYS A 25 11.34 38.81 23.03
C CYS A 25 11.30 37.84 24.25
N SER A 26 11.48 38.33 25.48
CA SER A 26 11.17 37.61 26.72
C SER A 26 9.94 38.15 27.48
N ALA A 27 9.27 39.19 26.96
CA ALA A 27 7.96 39.62 27.42
C ALA A 27 6.88 38.96 26.55
N SER A 28 6.29 37.92 27.12
CA SER A 28 5.24 37.09 26.53
C SER A 28 4.17 37.92 25.80
N ALA A 29 3.75 37.41 24.64
CA ALA A 29 2.54 37.81 23.96
C ALA A 29 1.39 38.00 24.96
N VAL A 30 0.83 39.21 25.03
CA VAL A 30 -0.43 39.46 25.73
C VAL A 30 -1.54 38.84 24.88
N THR A 31 -1.74 37.54 25.03
CA THR A 31 -2.96 36.86 24.61
C THR A 31 -3.96 36.90 25.76
N ALA A 32 -5.18 37.35 25.47
CA ALA A 32 -6.30 37.30 26.40
C ALA A 32 -6.60 35.85 26.82
N PRO A 33 -6.99 35.59 28.08
CA PRO A 33 -7.00 34.22 28.63
C PRO A 33 -8.22 33.43 28.15
N LYS A 34 -7.98 32.20 27.64
CA LYS A 34 -8.93 31.09 27.70
C LYS A 34 -8.30 29.93 28.47
N GLN A 35 -9.08 29.41 29.41
CA GLN A 35 -8.78 28.32 30.33
C GLN A 35 -8.29 27.06 29.61
N ASN A 36 -7.13 26.53 30.00
CA ASN A 36 -6.98 25.18 30.57
C ASN A 36 -5.52 24.89 30.91
N GLY A 37 -5.32 24.33 32.10
CA GLY A 37 -4.02 24.21 32.74
C GLY A 37 -3.15 23.09 32.20
N ILE A 38 -1.87 23.40 32.04
CA ILE A 38 -0.74 22.49 32.15
C ILE A 38 0.36 23.25 32.90
N SER A 39 0.86 22.67 33.99
CA SER A 39 1.86 23.27 34.88
C SER A 39 3.24 23.36 34.23
N VAL A 40 3.87 24.52 34.31
CA VAL A 40 5.30 24.71 34.00
C VAL A 40 6.01 25.15 35.28
N GLY A 41 7.20 24.57 35.50
CA GLY A 41 7.91 24.50 36.77
C GLY A 41 8.30 25.82 37.42
N ASN A 42 8.55 25.70 38.73
CA ASN A 42 9.00 26.75 39.64
C ASN A 42 10.11 27.64 39.05
N PRO A 43 10.02 28.97 39.18
CA PRO A 43 11.19 29.82 39.11
C PRO A 43 12.06 29.57 40.35
N VAL A 44 13.35 29.38 40.10
CA VAL A 44 14.40 29.33 41.11
C VAL A 44 14.30 30.57 41.99
N THR A 45 14.24 30.31 43.29
CA THR A 45 14.17 31.28 44.37
C THR A 45 15.51 31.99 44.54
N THR A 46 15.40 33.16 45.16
CA THR A 46 16.43 33.85 45.95
C THR A 46 17.61 34.50 45.23
N ALA A 47 17.48 35.81 45.01
CA ALA A 47 18.54 36.75 45.37
C ALA A 47 17.98 37.72 46.43
N VAL A 48 18.15 37.35 47.69
CA VAL A 48 18.10 38.28 48.82
C VAL A 48 19.27 39.25 48.59
N HIS A 49 19.00 40.47 48.15
CA HIS A 49 19.99 41.53 48.23
C HIS A 49 20.03 42.01 49.67
N SER A 50 21.14 41.64 50.32
CA SER A 50 21.60 42.17 51.59
C SER A 50 21.55 43.70 51.60
N ALA A 51 21.06 44.24 52.70
CA ALA A 51 21.14 45.65 53.04
C ALA A 51 22.59 46.14 52.98
N SER A 52 22.93 46.90 51.94
CA SER A 52 24.02 47.85 51.91
C SER A 52 23.48 49.13 51.27
N GLY A 53 23.58 50.25 51.98
CA GLY A 53 22.86 51.52 51.71
C GLY A 53 22.73 51.88 50.24
N GLY A 54 21.56 51.56 49.66
CA GLY A 54 21.16 52.03 48.34
C GLY A 54 20.73 53.48 48.42
N GLN A 55 21.14 54.28 47.44
CA GLN A 55 20.68 55.66 47.28
C GLN A 55 19.20 55.65 46.90
N ASN A 56 18.39 56.52 47.52
CA ASN A 56 16.98 56.66 47.14
C ASN A 56 16.90 57.12 45.67
N SER A 57 15.85 56.68 44.97
CA SER A 57 15.61 57.05 43.57
C SER A 57 14.14 57.36 43.31
N LYS A 58 13.86 58.15 42.28
CA LYS A 58 12.51 58.55 41.85
C LYS A 58 12.26 58.10 40.41
N GLU A 59 11.19 57.34 40.20
CA GLU A 59 10.70 57.02 38.86
C GLU A 59 9.40 57.78 38.58
N GLU A 60 9.40 58.61 37.56
CA GLU A 60 8.28 59.46 37.19
C GLU A 60 7.61 58.96 35.91
N THR A 61 6.28 58.82 35.93
CA THR A 61 5.47 58.56 34.73
C THR A 61 4.50 59.72 34.52
N VAL A 62 4.73 60.47 33.45
CA VAL A 62 3.92 61.64 33.08
C VAL A 62 2.85 61.19 32.07
N TYR A 63 1.62 61.00 32.51
CA TYR A 63 0.48 60.73 31.65
C TYR A 63 -0.08 62.03 31.07
N VAL A 64 -0.01 62.15 29.75
CA VAL A 64 -0.56 63.27 29.00
C VAL A 64 -1.84 62.80 28.33
N LEU A 65 -2.99 63.23 28.85
CA LEU A 65 -4.28 62.99 28.22
C LEU A 65 -4.52 64.08 27.17
N ALA A 66 -4.60 63.68 25.91
CA ALA A 66 -4.70 64.58 24.78
C ALA A 66 -5.99 64.33 23.98
N ASN A 67 -6.50 65.38 23.33
CA ASN A 67 -7.52 65.26 22.30
C ASN A 67 -6.98 64.48 21.08
N ALA A 68 -7.87 64.13 20.15
CA ALA A 68 -7.51 63.41 18.94
C ALA A 68 -6.54 64.19 18.01
N ASP A 69 -6.43 65.52 18.15
CA ASP A 69 -5.45 66.36 17.43
C ASP A 69 -4.10 66.50 18.18
N GLY A 70 -3.96 65.89 19.35
CA GLY A 70 -2.77 66.00 20.21
C GLY A 70 -2.81 67.15 21.23
N SER A 71 -3.83 68.02 21.21
CA SER A 71 -3.94 69.11 22.19
C SER A 71 -4.15 68.57 23.61
N VAL A 72 -3.35 69.06 24.56
CA VAL A 72 -3.31 68.55 25.94
C VAL A 72 -4.58 68.96 26.70
N GLN A 73 -5.29 67.99 27.26
CA GLN A 73 -6.41 68.22 28.19
C GLN A 73 -5.93 68.25 29.64
N LYS A 74 -5.10 67.29 30.02
CA LYS A 74 -4.66 67.08 31.41
C LYS A 74 -3.33 66.37 31.47
N ILE A 75 -2.45 66.83 32.35
CA ILE A 75 -1.19 66.16 32.69
C ILE A 75 -1.31 65.61 34.11
N ILE A 76 -1.10 64.31 34.25
CA ILE A 76 -1.06 63.60 35.53
C ILE A 76 0.35 63.01 35.65
N VAL A 77 1.05 63.35 36.73
CA VAL A 77 2.37 62.79 37.00
C VAL A 77 2.23 61.81 38.15
N SER A 78 2.72 60.59 37.94
CA SER A 78 2.77 59.51 38.93
C SER A 78 4.22 59.24 39.29
N ASP A 79 4.56 59.47 40.54
CA ASP A 79 5.91 59.36 41.06
C ASP A 79 6.02 58.16 42.00
N TRP A 80 7.07 57.37 41.80
CA TRP A 80 7.48 56.27 42.66
C TRP A 80 8.83 56.58 43.31
N LEU A 81 8.80 56.91 44.60
CA LEU A 81 10.02 57.07 45.41
C LEU A 81 10.42 55.70 45.97
N LYS A 82 11.58 55.21 45.55
CA LYS A 82 12.16 53.95 45.99
C LYS A 82 12.98 54.17 47.26
N ASN A 83 12.75 53.31 48.25
CA ASN A 83 13.36 53.37 49.58
C ASN A 83 14.18 52.09 49.88
N PRO A 84 15.25 51.82 49.12
CA PRO A 84 15.98 50.55 49.23
C PRO A 84 16.63 50.35 50.61
N ALA A 85 16.91 51.44 51.34
CA ALA A 85 17.47 51.40 52.70
C ALA A 85 16.40 51.22 53.80
N GLY A 86 15.11 51.24 53.47
CA GLY A 86 14.01 51.11 54.43
C GLY A 86 13.97 52.26 55.44
N ALA A 87 14.29 53.49 55.02
CA ALA A 87 14.28 54.65 55.88
C ALA A 87 12.85 54.98 56.36
N ASN A 88 12.72 55.43 57.62
CA ASN A 88 11.43 55.87 58.16
C ASN A 88 10.93 57.16 57.52
N SER A 89 11.81 57.96 56.91
CA SER A 89 11.45 59.21 56.24
C SER A 89 12.19 59.38 54.92
N ILE A 90 11.50 59.89 53.91
CA ILE A 90 12.07 60.23 52.59
C ILE A 90 11.82 61.71 52.31
N ASN A 91 12.88 62.42 51.95
CA ASN A 91 12.78 63.80 51.48
C ASN A 91 12.58 63.80 49.96
N ASP A 92 11.62 64.58 49.49
CA ASP A 92 11.27 64.71 48.09
C ASP A 92 10.98 66.18 47.73
N ILE A 93 11.22 66.52 46.47
CA ILE A 93 10.86 67.81 45.88
C ILE A 93 9.91 67.51 44.73
N SER A 94 8.75 68.16 44.74
CA SER A 94 7.77 68.05 43.67
C SER A 94 7.06 69.38 43.44
N GLU A 95 6.97 69.77 42.18
CA GLU A 95 6.29 70.96 41.65
C GLU A 95 4.82 70.66 41.31
N LEU A 96 4.30 69.49 41.68
CA LEU A 96 2.94 69.08 41.36
C LEU A 96 1.90 69.70 42.28
N ASP A 97 0.75 70.01 41.69
CA ASP A 97 -0.47 70.46 42.35
C ASP A 97 -1.35 69.26 42.72
N GLY A 98 -1.95 69.31 43.92
CA GLY A 98 -2.92 68.30 44.36
C GLY A 98 -2.30 66.91 44.54
N ILE A 99 -1.16 66.84 45.23
CA ILE A 99 -0.46 65.57 45.45
C ILE A 99 -1.24 64.67 46.39
N GLU A 100 -1.48 63.44 45.94
CA GLU A 100 -2.19 62.41 46.68
C GLU A 100 -1.37 61.10 46.68
N ASN A 101 -1.24 60.48 47.85
CA ASN A 101 -0.71 59.12 47.96
C ASN A 101 -1.69 58.15 47.29
N VAL A 102 -1.22 57.38 46.32
CA VAL A 102 -2.05 56.44 45.54
C VAL A 102 -1.91 54.99 45.99
N LYS A 103 -0.96 54.70 46.88
CA LYS A 103 -0.71 53.36 47.40
C LYS A 103 -0.11 53.43 48.81
N GLY A 104 -0.98 53.24 49.80
CA GLY A 104 -0.62 53.25 51.22
C GLY A 104 -1.38 54.34 51.99
N ASP A 105 -0.95 54.59 53.23
CA ASP A 105 -1.51 55.61 54.12
C ASP A 105 -0.45 56.59 54.65
N GLU A 106 0.77 56.54 54.08
CA GLU A 106 1.89 57.40 54.42
C GLU A 106 1.54 58.86 54.12
N ALA A 107 1.66 59.71 55.13
CA ALA A 107 1.46 61.15 55.04
C ALA A 107 2.80 61.87 54.85
N TYR A 108 2.76 63.11 54.37
CA TYR A 108 3.93 63.98 54.31
C TYR A 108 3.72 65.27 55.08
N THR A 109 4.83 65.89 55.47
CA THR A 109 4.89 67.26 55.97
C THR A 109 5.78 68.11 55.09
N MET A 110 5.66 69.43 55.17
CA MET A 110 6.57 70.35 54.47
C MET A 110 7.67 70.81 55.42
N ASN A 111 8.93 70.69 55.02
CA ASN A 111 10.05 71.23 55.78
C ASN A 111 10.30 72.73 55.43
N PRO A 112 11.14 73.45 56.20
CA PRO A 112 11.44 74.87 55.94
C PRO A 112 12.07 75.18 54.57
N ASN A 113 12.65 74.18 53.90
CA ASN A 113 13.25 74.30 52.56
C ASN A 113 12.25 73.97 51.44
N ASN A 114 10.95 73.92 51.76
CA ASN A 114 9.87 73.57 50.85
C ASN A 114 9.97 72.14 50.26
N MET A 115 10.64 71.22 50.96
CA MET A 115 10.66 69.80 50.61
C MET A 115 9.55 69.04 51.33
N ARG A 116 9.00 68.04 50.66
CA ARG A 116 8.09 67.06 51.28
C ARG A 116 8.90 66.04 52.05
N VAL A 117 8.53 65.83 53.30
CA VAL A 117 9.08 64.78 54.17
C VAL A 117 8.00 63.74 54.36
N TRP A 118 8.10 62.65 53.60
CA TRP A 118 7.19 61.50 53.68
C TRP A 118 7.53 60.65 54.91
N ASP A 119 6.51 60.29 55.71
CA ASP A 119 6.61 59.27 56.76
C ASP A 119 6.55 57.88 56.13
N ALA A 120 7.68 57.48 55.53
CA ALA A 120 7.78 56.30 54.69
C ALA A 120 7.69 54.97 55.45
N LYS A 121 7.98 54.95 56.76
CA LYS A 121 7.89 53.74 57.60
C LYS A 121 8.61 52.50 57.00
N GLY A 122 9.67 52.73 56.22
CA GLY A 122 10.41 51.69 55.52
C GLY A 122 9.84 51.24 54.16
N ASN A 123 8.72 51.80 53.72
CA ASN A 123 8.09 51.52 52.43
C ASN A 123 8.60 52.48 51.33
N ASP A 124 8.35 52.08 50.08
CA ASP A 124 8.34 52.98 48.93
C ASP A 124 7.12 53.90 48.98
N ILE A 125 7.22 55.09 48.40
CA ILE A 125 6.09 56.02 48.27
C ILE A 125 5.61 56.07 46.83
N TYR A 126 4.30 56.00 46.64
CA TYR A 126 3.66 56.23 45.35
C TYR A 126 2.67 57.38 45.49
N TYR A 127 2.89 58.46 44.76
CA TYR A 127 1.94 59.57 44.75
C TYR A 127 1.68 60.07 43.34
N GLN A 128 0.54 60.71 43.15
CA GLN A 128 0.20 61.36 41.90
C GLN A 128 -0.14 62.83 42.13
N GLY A 129 0.06 63.66 41.13
CA GLY A 129 -0.39 65.04 41.12
C GLY A 129 -0.62 65.54 39.69
N THR A 130 -1.00 66.81 39.57
CA THR A 130 -1.21 67.48 38.29
C THR A 130 -0.24 68.63 38.09
N THR A 131 -0.03 69.06 36.85
CA THR A 131 0.82 70.22 36.56
C THR A 131 0.38 70.90 35.26
N GLN A 132 0.75 72.18 35.13
CA GLN A 132 0.62 72.96 33.89
C GLN A 132 1.98 73.30 33.27
N LYS A 133 3.06 72.65 33.73
CA LYS A 133 4.41 72.81 33.16
C LYS A 133 4.40 72.41 31.68
N ALA A 134 5.17 73.13 30.86
CA ALA A 134 5.34 72.77 29.45
C ALA A 134 5.98 71.37 29.33
N LEU A 135 5.57 70.60 28.33
CA LEU A 135 6.12 69.26 28.07
C LEU A 135 7.46 69.38 27.33
N PRO A 136 8.41 68.46 27.56
CA PRO A 136 9.69 68.48 26.84
C PRO A 136 9.55 68.16 25.35
N VAL A 137 8.51 67.39 24.98
CA VAL A 137 8.19 67.07 23.59
C VAL A 137 6.70 67.30 23.35
N ASP A 138 6.32 68.17 22.43
CA ASP A 138 4.93 68.33 22.03
C ASP A 138 4.52 67.26 21.02
N VAL A 139 3.27 66.78 21.13
CA VAL A 139 2.65 65.86 20.19
C VAL A 139 1.53 66.58 19.43
N SER A 140 1.58 66.55 18.11
CA SER A 140 0.52 67.09 17.24
C SER A 140 0.10 66.06 16.21
N ILE A 141 -1.20 65.88 16.03
CA ILE A 141 -1.76 64.86 15.14
C ILE A 141 -2.59 65.53 14.07
N SER A 142 -2.24 65.23 12.81
CA SER A 142 -2.94 65.76 11.65
C SER A 142 -3.52 64.63 10.81
N TYR A 143 -4.68 64.90 10.22
CA TYR A 143 -5.43 63.95 9.42
C TYR A 143 -5.65 64.49 8.01
N GLN A 144 -5.55 63.60 7.03
CA GLN A 144 -5.95 63.87 5.66
C GLN A 144 -6.85 62.74 5.16
N LEU A 145 -7.89 63.09 4.41
CA LEU A 145 -8.73 62.15 3.66
C LEU A 145 -8.58 62.46 2.16
N ASP A 146 -8.16 61.46 1.38
CA ASP A 146 -7.88 61.58 -0.05
C ASP A 146 -6.91 62.75 -0.37
N GLY A 147 -5.91 62.93 0.51
CA GLY A 147 -4.90 63.98 0.41
C GLY A 147 -5.37 65.38 0.79
N LYS A 148 -6.60 65.54 1.29
CA LYS A 148 -7.12 66.83 1.79
C LYS A 148 -7.13 66.85 3.32
N PRO A 149 -6.63 67.92 3.96
CA PRO A 149 -6.71 68.09 5.41
C PRO A 149 -8.15 67.98 5.93
N ILE A 150 -8.34 67.32 7.07
CA ILE A 150 -9.63 67.12 7.73
C ILE A 150 -9.43 67.13 9.25
N SER A 151 -10.44 67.56 10.02
CA SER A 151 -10.43 67.45 11.48
C SER A 151 -10.64 66.00 11.92
N ALA A 152 -10.25 65.67 13.16
CA ALA A 152 -10.52 64.35 13.72
C ALA A 152 -12.03 64.09 13.85
N GLU A 153 -12.82 65.09 14.25
CA GLU A 153 -14.27 64.92 14.38
C GLU A 153 -14.96 64.72 13.02
N ASP A 154 -14.56 65.47 11.99
CA ASP A 154 -15.16 65.34 10.66
C ASP A 154 -14.72 64.05 9.97
N LEU A 155 -13.58 63.46 10.35
CA LEU A 155 -13.11 62.20 9.77
C LEU A 155 -13.95 61.00 10.22
N ALA A 156 -14.56 61.06 11.40
CA ALA A 156 -15.35 59.96 11.96
C ALA A 156 -16.43 59.46 10.99
N GLY A 157 -16.43 58.15 10.72
CA GLY A 157 -17.37 57.47 9.83
C GLY A 157 -17.18 57.73 8.33
N LYS A 158 -16.16 58.48 7.92
CA LYS A 158 -15.84 58.66 6.49
C LYS A 158 -15.05 57.47 5.94
N SER A 159 -15.10 57.31 4.62
CA SER A 159 -14.36 56.27 3.90
C SER A 159 -13.49 56.91 2.82
N GLY A 160 -12.33 56.32 2.53
CA GLY A 160 -11.36 56.85 1.57
C GLY A 160 -9.93 56.53 1.99
N ARG A 161 -8.93 57.15 1.36
CA ARG A 161 -7.53 56.96 1.75
C ARG A 161 -7.17 57.96 2.85
N VAL A 162 -6.88 57.47 4.04
CA VAL A 162 -6.50 58.31 5.19
C VAL A 162 -4.99 58.35 5.35
N THR A 163 -4.48 59.53 5.68
CA THR A 163 -3.13 59.74 6.22
C THR A 163 -3.25 60.34 7.62
N ILE A 164 -2.65 59.69 8.61
CA ILE A 164 -2.53 60.17 9.98
C ILE A 164 -1.06 60.43 10.26
N ARG A 165 -0.72 61.67 10.64
CA ARG A 165 0.66 62.05 10.93
C ARG A 165 0.78 62.54 12.36
N PHE A 166 1.57 61.82 13.15
CA PHE A 166 2.00 62.17 14.49
C PHE A 166 3.33 62.91 14.39
N SER A 167 3.32 64.22 14.64
CA SER A 167 4.49 65.07 14.60
C SER A 167 4.97 65.36 16.02
N TYR A 168 6.29 65.31 16.21
CA TYR A 168 6.92 65.53 17.50
C TYR A 168 7.83 66.73 17.47
N GLN A 169 7.64 67.65 18.41
CA GLN A 169 8.49 68.81 18.54
C GLN A 169 9.22 68.76 19.88
N ASN A 170 10.52 68.51 19.84
CA ASN A 170 11.36 68.54 21.03
C ASN A 170 11.68 70.00 21.39
N ASN A 171 11.37 70.40 22.61
CA ASN A 171 11.64 71.73 23.15
C ASN A 171 12.74 71.71 24.22
N GLN A 172 13.15 70.53 24.69
CA GLN A 172 14.17 70.38 25.73
C GLN A 172 15.57 70.40 25.12
N LYS A 173 16.36 71.43 25.48
CA LYS A 173 17.70 71.68 24.97
C LYS A 173 18.68 71.92 26.10
N GLU A 174 19.89 71.42 25.94
CA GLU A 174 21.02 71.70 26.83
C GLU A 174 22.19 72.27 26.03
N THR A 175 23.02 73.09 26.69
CA THR A 175 24.25 73.62 26.09
C THR A 175 25.43 72.85 26.66
N ILE A 176 26.11 72.10 25.80
CA ILE A 176 27.23 71.22 26.17
C ILE A 176 28.46 71.54 25.31
N GLU A 177 29.65 71.22 25.83
CA GLU A 177 30.90 71.37 25.08
C GLU A 177 31.16 70.10 24.25
N ILE A 178 31.23 70.25 22.93
CA ILE A 178 31.57 69.19 21.97
C ILE A 178 32.83 69.62 21.24
N ASP A 179 33.92 68.86 21.37
CA ASP A 179 35.23 69.16 20.77
C ASP A 179 35.72 70.60 21.00
N GLY A 180 35.57 71.11 22.24
CA GLY A 180 36.01 72.45 22.62
C GLY A 180 35.08 73.60 22.18
N LYS A 181 33.91 73.29 21.61
CA LYS A 181 32.90 74.28 21.20
C LYS A 181 31.61 74.09 21.99
N LYS A 182 31.03 75.19 22.47
CA LYS A 182 29.70 75.18 23.06
C LYS A 182 28.65 75.03 21.97
N GLU A 183 27.96 73.91 21.96
CA GLU A 183 26.86 73.63 21.05
C GLU A 183 25.57 73.35 21.85
N THR A 184 24.44 73.70 21.24
CA THR A 184 23.13 73.38 21.80
C THR A 184 22.64 72.07 21.19
N VAL A 185 22.36 71.09 22.04
CA VAL A 185 21.81 69.79 21.64
C VAL A 185 20.47 69.55 22.33
N TYR A 186 19.63 68.73 21.73
CA TYR A 186 18.37 68.33 22.33
C TYR A 186 18.58 67.18 23.31
N VAL A 187 17.77 67.13 24.38
CA VAL A 187 17.66 65.91 25.18
C VAL A 187 17.06 64.83 24.29
N PRO A 188 17.72 63.67 24.11
CA PRO A 188 17.33 62.72 23.08
C PRO A 188 16.14 61.88 23.53
N PHE A 189 14.93 62.27 23.14
CA PHE A 189 13.72 61.47 23.37
C PHE A 189 13.46 60.53 22.20
N VAL A 190 13.22 59.25 22.51
CA VAL A 190 12.62 58.30 21.57
C VAL A 190 11.11 58.31 21.78
N MET A 191 10.38 58.63 20.71
CA MET A 191 8.93 58.60 20.64
C MET A 191 8.51 57.26 20.05
N LEU A 192 7.73 56.46 20.77
CA LEU A 192 7.28 55.15 20.33
C LEU A 192 5.75 55.13 20.30
N THR A 193 5.17 55.06 19.10
CA THR A 193 3.76 55.28 18.85
C THR A 193 3.08 54.00 18.40
N GLY A 194 2.10 53.56 19.18
CA GLY A 194 1.30 52.38 18.92
C GLY A 194 -0.16 52.74 18.63
N ALA A 195 -0.73 52.07 17.63
CA ALA A 195 -2.17 52.05 17.41
C ALA A 195 -2.62 50.62 17.05
N VAL A 196 -3.81 50.25 17.52
CA VAL A 196 -4.47 49.01 17.11
C VAL A 196 -5.56 49.36 16.11
N LEU A 197 -5.47 48.77 14.93
CA LEU A 197 -6.35 49.01 13.80
C LEU A 197 -7.25 47.79 13.60
N ASP A 198 -8.52 48.05 13.37
CA ASP A 198 -9.53 47.03 13.06
C ASP A 198 -9.45 46.70 11.56
N ASN A 199 -9.24 45.43 11.19
CA ASN A 199 -9.09 45.05 9.78
C ASN A 199 -10.40 45.14 8.98
N ASP A 200 -11.56 45.22 9.64
CA ASP A 200 -12.84 45.52 8.97
C ASP A 200 -12.93 47.00 8.52
N VAL A 201 -12.16 47.87 9.18
CA VAL A 201 -12.13 49.31 8.95
C VAL A 201 -10.94 49.71 8.09
N PHE A 202 -9.76 49.13 8.36
CA PHE A 202 -8.48 49.51 7.74
C PHE A 202 -7.97 48.42 6.80
N SER A 203 -7.60 48.81 5.58
CA SER A 203 -6.93 47.96 4.59
C SER A 203 -5.76 48.69 3.94
N ASN A 204 -4.84 47.95 3.31
CA ASN A 204 -3.65 48.52 2.65
C ASN A 204 -2.81 49.44 3.56
N VAL A 205 -2.67 49.06 4.83
CA VAL A 205 -2.00 49.85 5.87
C VAL A 205 -0.49 49.95 5.59
N GLN A 206 0.05 51.15 5.69
CA GLN A 206 1.48 51.45 5.59
C GLN A 206 1.87 52.39 6.72
N ILE A 207 3.04 52.16 7.31
CA ILE A 207 3.61 53.01 8.36
C ILE A 207 5.02 53.48 7.98
N SER A 208 5.31 54.76 8.22
CA SER A 208 6.67 55.29 8.17
C SER A 208 7.43 54.88 9.44
N ASN A 209 8.73 54.58 9.30
CA ASN A 209 9.63 54.37 10.44
C ASN A 209 9.04 53.41 11.50
N GLY A 210 8.50 52.28 11.04
CA GLY A 210 7.69 51.42 11.89
C GLY A 210 7.43 50.05 11.28
N LYS A 211 6.79 49.19 12.08
CA LYS A 211 6.40 47.84 11.71
C LYS A 211 4.89 47.69 11.83
N LEU A 212 4.32 46.97 10.86
CA LEU A 212 2.95 46.49 10.87
C LEU A 212 2.97 45.00 11.23
N LEU A 213 2.17 44.62 12.21
CA LEU A 213 1.93 43.23 12.60
C LEU A 213 0.42 42.98 12.45
N SER A 214 0.03 41.84 11.90
CA SER A 214 -1.37 41.46 11.76
C SER A 214 -1.56 40.04 12.25
N ASP A 215 -2.65 39.79 12.98
CA ASP A 215 -3.07 38.47 13.45
C ASP A 215 -4.26 37.89 12.67
N GLY A 216 -4.68 38.58 11.60
CA GLY A 216 -5.85 38.24 10.78
C GLY A 216 -7.04 39.14 11.09
N ASP A 217 -7.36 39.37 12.36
CA ASP A 217 -8.54 40.13 12.78
C ASP A 217 -8.21 41.61 13.08
N ARG A 218 -7.01 41.88 13.60
CA ARG A 218 -6.54 43.23 13.91
C ARG A 218 -5.11 43.44 13.39
N SER A 219 -4.79 44.70 13.13
CA SER A 219 -3.46 45.13 12.76
C SER A 219 -2.89 46.02 13.86
N VAL A 220 -1.71 45.69 14.39
CA VAL A 220 -0.97 46.56 15.30
C VAL A 220 0.09 47.29 14.51
N VAL A 221 0.06 48.62 14.59
CA VAL A 221 1.12 49.47 14.03
C VAL A 221 1.96 50.05 15.14
N MET A 222 3.28 49.95 14.99
CA MET A 222 4.26 50.55 15.88
C MET A 222 5.22 51.40 15.05
N GLY A 223 5.23 52.70 15.26
CA GLY A 223 6.20 53.63 14.67
C GLY A 223 7.10 54.22 15.73
N PHE A 224 8.27 54.70 15.32
CA PHE A 224 9.15 55.47 16.19
C PHE A 224 9.59 56.78 15.52
N ALA A 225 9.97 57.75 16.35
CA ALA A 225 10.61 59.00 15.93
C ALA A 225 11.58 59.49 17.01
N MET A 226 12.56 60.31 16.62
CA MET A 226 13.61 60.86 17.49
C MET A 226 13.74 62.37 17.23
N PRO A 227 12.78 63.19 17.68
CA PRO A 227 12.74 64.62 17.38
C PRO A 227 13.96 65.35 17.95
N GLY A 228 14.62 66.13 17.09
CA GLY A 228 15.84 66.89 17.43
C GLY A 228 17.14 66.10 17.36
N LEU A 229 17.10 64.78 17.13
CA LEU A 229 18.31 63.95 17.07
C LEU A 229 19.13 64.23 15.79
N GLN A 230 18.47 64.41 14.65
CA GLN A 230 19.11 64.77 13.38
C GLN A 230 19.98 66.03 13.53
N GLU A 231 19.41 67.06 14.16
CA GLU A 231 20.07 68.33 14.40
C GLU A 231 21.21 68.19 15.42
N SER A 232 20.99 67.44 16.50
CA SER A 232 22.01 67.21 17.55
C SER A 232 23.23 66.45 17.02
N LEU A 233 23.01 65.51 16.10
CA LEU A 233 24.08 64.76 15.42
C LEU A 233 24.71 65.53 14.25
N ASN A 234 24.22 66.74 13.92
CA ASN A 234 24.67 67.55 12.79
C ASN A 234 24.67 66.78 11.46
N LEU A 235 23.60 66.01 11.21
CA LEU A 235 23.47 65.14 10.06
C LEU A 235 22.84 65.85 8.86
N ASP A 236 23.44 65.71 7.68
CA ASP A 236 22.83 66.17 6.43
C ASP A 236 21.64 65.27 6.08
N LYS A 237 20.43 65.85 6.12
CA LYS A 237 19.14 65.18 5.78
C LYS A 237 19.15 64.51 4.41
N ARG A 238 20.01 64.93 3.48
CA ARG A 238 20.14 64.33 2.14
C ARG A 238 20.93 63.02 2.15
N LYS A 239 21.85 62.85 3.11
CA LYS A 239 22.66 61.65 3.25
C LYS A 239 21.96 60.63 4.12
N LEU A 240 21.40 61.10 5.24
CA LEU A 240 20.73 60.26 6.20
C LEU A 240 19.64 61.06 6.91
N GLU A 241 18.41 60.52 6.93
CA GLU A 241 17.26 61.14 7.56
C GLU A 241 16.89 60.36 8.83
N ILE A 242 16.97 61.01 9.98
CA ILE A 242 16.41 60.50 11.24
C ILE A 242 14.97 61.04 11.36
N PRO A 243 13.98 60.16 11.58
CA PRO A 243 12.59 60.56 11.56
C PRO A 243 12.19 61.35 12.80
N ASP A 244 11.50 62.46 12.60
CA ASP A 244 10.90 63.32 13.63
C ASP A 244 9.35 63.21 13.67
N TYR A 245 8.77 62.32 12.85
CA TYR A 245 7.34 62.01 12.82
C TYR A 245 7.07 60.54 12.50
N VAL A 246 5.87 60.08 12.87
CA VAL A 246 5.29 58.81 12.45
C VAL A 246 4.08 59.09 11.56
N GLU A 247 4.00 58.43 10.41
CA GLU A 247 2.92 58.59 9.43
C GLU A 247 2.31 57.24 9.10
N LEU A 248 1.00 57.14 9.24
CA LEU A 248 0.18 55.98 8.93
C LEU A 248 -0.69 56.32 7.73
N THR A 249 -0.65 55.50 6.68
CA THR A 249 -1.60 55.60 5.56
C THR A 249 -2.38 54.31 5.40
N ALA A 250 -3.68 54.39 5.19
CA ALA A 250 -4.54 53.23 4.98
C ALA A 250 -5.76 53.61 4.13
N ASP A 251 -6.32 52.63 3.44
CA ASP A 251 -7.66 52.74 2.87
C ASP A 251 -8.66 52.34 3.96
N VAL A 252 -9.62 53.22 4.24
CA VAL A 252 -10.56 53.06 5.35
C VAL A 252 -12.01 53.02 4.90
N LYS A 253 -12.82 52.24 5.62
CA LYS A 253 -14.28 52.21 5.51
C LYS A 253 -14.89 52.50 6.88
N ASP A 254 -15.78 53.49 6.95
CA ASP A 254 -16.43 53.92 8.19
C ASP A 254 -15.41 54.19 9.32
N PHE A 255 -14.55 55.19 9.09
CA PHE A 255 -13.37 55.44 9.92
C PHE A 255 -13.70 55.56 11.41
N ARG A 256 -13.03 54.73 12.20
CA ARG A 256 -12.95 54.81 13.65
C ARG A 256 -11.54 54.45 14.10
N LEU A 257 -11.02 55.17 15.08
CA LEU A 257 -9.68 54.95 15.63
C LEU A 257 -9.77 54.90 17.15
N ASP A 258 -9.36 53.79 17.73
CA ASP A 258 -9.25 53.67 19.18
C ASP A 258 -8.10 54.56 19.70
N THR A 259 -8.02 54.70 21.02
CA THR A 259 -6.94 55.39 21.74
C THR A 259 -5.57 55.03 21.14
N THR A 260 -4.81 56.05 20.75
CA THR A 260 -3.40 55.86 20.38
C THR A 260 -2.51 56.16 21.58
N LEU A 261 -1.39 55.44 21.66
CA LEU A 261 -0.42 55.56 22.74
C LEU A 261 0.91 55.98 22.16
N THR A 262 1.49 57.08 22.66
CA THR A 262 2.90 57.40 22.42
C THR A 262 3.66 57.41 23.72
N VAL A 263 4.72 56.62 23.81
CA VAL A 263 5.66 56.66 24.92
C VAL A 263 6.86 57.47 24.50
N ALA A 264 7.21 58.50 25.28
CA ALA A 264 8.45 59.24 25.11
C ALA A 264 9.40 58.92 26.27
N SER A 265 10.64 58.56 25.95
CA SER A 265 11.68 58.30 26.94
C SER A 265 13.05 58.70 26.41
N ASN A 266 13.86 59.33 27.24
CA ASN A 266 15.30 59.51 27.02
C ASN A 266 16.13 58.40 27.68
N ASP A 267 15.52 57.57 28.53
CA ASP A 267 16.24 56.61 29.37
C ASP A 267 17.07 55.59 28.57
N ILE A 268 16.68 55.29 27.32
CA ILE A 268 17.47 54.40 26.47
C ILE A 268 18.91 54.89 26.28
N PHE A 269 19.14 56.21 26.26
CA PHE A 269 20.49 56.77 26.09
C PHE A 269 21.27 56.79 27.40
N ASN A 270 20.59 56.66 28.55
CA ASN A 270 21.26 56.61 29.86
C ASN A 270 22.02 55.30 30.05
N HIS A 271 21.46 54.19 29.55
CA HIS A 271 22.04 52.84 29.63
C HIS A 271 23.10 52.54 28.59
N LEU A 272 23.32 53.44 27.62
CA LEU A 272 24.42 53.29 26.67
C LEU A 272 25.72 53.67 27.37
N ASP A 273 26.67 52.74 27.40
CA ASP A 273 28.04 53.04 27.82
C ASP A 273 28.77 53.75 26.68
N LEU A 274 28.79 55.08 26.77
CA LEU A 274 29.37 55.96 25.77
C LEU A 274 30.68 56.59 26.26
N GLU A 275 31.12 56.34 27.49
CA GLU A 275 32.28 57.01 28.08
C GLU A 275 33.58 56.59 27.39
N ASP A 276 33.71 55.29 27.09
CA ASP A 276 34.84 54.70 26.38
C ASP A 276 34.70 54.75 24.84
N LEU A 277 33.65 55.38 24.31
CA LEU A 277 33.43 55.44 22.86
C LEU A 277 34.44 56.40 22.18
N ASP A 278 35.43 55.85 21.48
CA ASP A 278 36.32 56.62 20.62
C ASP A 278 36.09 56.34 19.13
N ALA A 279 36.66 57.21 18.30
CA ALA A 279 36.52 57.14 16.85
C ALA A 279 37.10 55.85 16.25
N GLN A 280 38.19 55.32 16.84
CA GLN A 280 38.88 54.15 16.31
C GLN A 280 38.05 52.89 16.58
N ASN A 281 37.57 52.73 17.81
CA ASN A 281 36.71 51.62 18.23
C ASN A 281 35.42 51.60 17.42
N LEU A 282 34.78 52.76 17.20
CA LEU A 282 33.56 52.88 16.39
C LEU A 282 33.82 52.53 14.92
N THR A 283 34.94 52.98 14.36
CA THR A 283 35.33 52.65 12.97
C THR A 283 35.61 51.17 12.80
N SER A 284 36.36 50.56 13.73
CA SER A 284 36.64 49.13 13.71
C SER A 284 35.37 48.29 13.85
N ALA A 285 34.46 48.67 14.75
CA ALA A 285 33.19 47.97 14.92
C ALA A 285 32.30 48.04 13.67
N ILE A 286 32.19 49.21 13.03
CA ILE A 286 31.43 49.36 11.77
C ILE A 286 32.06 48.57 10.62
N SER A 287 33.39 48.56 10.51
CA SER A 287 34.10 47.75 9.52
C SER A 287 33.84 46.25 9.73
N GLN A 288 34.00 45.76 10.96
CA GLN A 288 33.73 44.36 11.29
C GLN A 288 32.27 43.97 11.00
N LEU A 289 31.33 44.86 11.28
CA LEU A 289 29.92 44.64 10.98
C LEU A 289 29.65 44.58 9.46
N ASN A 290 30.28 45.46 8.67
CA ASN A 290 30.21 45.42 7.21
C ASN A 290 30.78 44.10 6.68
N ASP A 291 31.95 43.69 7.16
CA ASP A 291 32.63 42.49 6.69
C ASP A 291 31.81 41.24 7.02
N ALA A 292 31.29 41.14 8.25
CA ALA A 292 30.39 40.06 8.65
C ALA A 292 29.08 40.05 7.85
N ALA A 293 28.54 41.22 7.52
CA ALA A 293 27.35 41.30 6.67
C ALA A 293 27.63 40.81 5.24
N LEU A 294 28.79 41.15 4.67
CA LEU A 294 29.21 40.68 3.35
C LEU A 294 29.49 39.16 3.35
N GLU A 295 30.13 38.63 4.39
CA GLU A 295 30.33 37.18 4.54
C GLU A 295 29.00 36.43 4.62
N LEU A 296 28.02 36.96 5.36
CA LEU A 296 26.69 36.35 5.45
C LEU A 296 25.93 36.44 4.12
N VAL A 297 26.11 37.51 3.34
CA VAL A 297 25.57 37.63 1.98
C VAL A 297 26.18 36.58 1.05
N ASP A 298 27.50 36.38 1.11
CA ASP A 298 28.18 35.38 0.29
C ASP A 298 27.76 33.96 0.68
N GLY A 299 27.79 33.63 1.98
CA GLY A 299 27.37 32.32 2.48
C GLY A 299 25.91 31.99 2.18
N SER A 300 25.00 32.97 2.28
CA SER A 300 23.59 32.79 1.89
C SER A 300 23.41 32.63 0.38
N SER A 301 24.23 33.30 -0.44
CA SER A 301 24.25 33.11 -1.90
C SER A 301 24.76 31.72 -2.28
N GLN A 302 25.84 31.24 -1.65
CA GLN A 302 26.36 29.89 -1.86
C GLN A 302 25.34 28.82 -1.44
N LEU A 303 24.65 29.02 -0.31
CA LEU A 303 23.56 28.14 0.13
C LEU A 303 22.43 28.11 -0.91
N TYR A 304 22.03 29.28 -1.43
CA TYR A 304 21.01 29.38 -2.47
C TYR A 304 21.40 28.61 -3.74
N ASP A 305 22.64 28.75 -4.21
CA ASP A 305 23.15 28.05 -5.39
C ASP A 305 23.17 26.53 -5.17
N GLY A 306 23.65 26.09 -4.00
CA GLY A 306 23.65 24.67 -3.62
C GLY A 306 22.25 24.07 -3.55
N LEU A 307 21.28 24.81 -3.01
CA LEU A 307 19.88 24.38 -2.95
C LEU A 307 19.21 24.40 -4.33
N SER A 308 19.61 25.31 -5.22
CA SER A 308 19.15 25.34 -6.61
C SER A 308 19.62 24.09 -7.36
N ALA A 309 20.89 23.70 -7.19
CA ALA A 309 21.42 22.47 -7.76
C ALA A 309 20.74 21.22 -7.17
N LEU A 310 20.51 21.19 -5.85
CA LEU A 310 19.78 20.10 -5.20
C LEU A 310 18.34 19.99 -5.72
N LEU A 311 17.65 21.11 -5.94
CA LEU A 311 16.30 21.14 -6.47
C LEU A 311 16.24 20.57 -7.89
N GLU A 312 17.19 20.95 -8.75
CA GLU A 312 17.32 20.40 -10.11
C GLU A 312 17.53 18.88 -10.08
N LYS A 313 18.48 18.39 -9.26
CA LYS A 313 18.74 16.95 -9.10
C LYS A 313 17.58 16.20 -8.47
N SER A 314 16.80 16.85 -7.61
CA SER A 314 15.58 16.26 -7.06
C SER A 314 14.49 16.12 -8.13
N GLY A 315 14.44 17.03 -9.12
CA GLY A 315 13.58 16.89 -10.29
C GLY A 315 13.96 15.71 -11.19
N GLU A 316 15.26 15.47 -11.41
CA GLU A 316 15.75 14.26 -12.10
C GLU A 316 15.35 12.98 -11.35
N LEU A 317 15.47 12.99 -10.01
CA LEU A 317 15.05 11.87 -9.16
C LEU A 317 13.55 11.60 -9.29
N ILE A 318 12.69 12.62 -9.22
CA ILE A 318 11.23 12.47 -9.39
C ILE A 318 10.93 11.87 -10.77
N SER A 319 11.58 12.35 -11.83
CA SER A 319 11.38 11.82 -13.17
C SER A 319 11.72 10.32 -13.26
N GLY A 320 12.79 9.89 -12.58
CA GLY A 320 13.15 8.47 -12.46
C GLY A 320 12.13 7.66 -11.66
N ILE A 321 11.58 8.24 -10.59
CA ILE A 321 10.52 7.62 -9.77
C ILE A 321 9.23 7.47 -10.57
N ASP A 322 8.84 8.46 -11.38
CA ASP A 322 7.66 8.41 -12.24
C ASP A 322 7.77 7.28 -13.27
N LEU A 323 8.97 7.09 -13.84
CA LEU A 323 9.25 5.97 -14.74
C LEU A 323 9.13 4.62 -14.01
N LEU A 324 9.67 4.54 -12.79
CA LEU A 324 9.59 3.34 -11.95
C LEU A 324 8.14 3.03 -11.56
N ALA A 325 7.34 4.05 -11.21
CA ALA A 325 5.93 3.94 -10.89
C ALA A 325 5.12 3.43 -12.09
N SER A 326 5.40 3.97 -13.27
CA SER A 326 4.79 3.52 -14.52
C SER A 326 5.13 2.05 -14.82
N GLY A 327 6.39 1.66 -14.65
CA GLY A 327 6.85 0.28 -14.81
C GLY A 327 6.19 -0.68 -13.82
N ALA A 328 6.10 -0.29 -12.55
CA ALA A 328 5.43 -1.08 -11.51
C ALA A 328 3.92 -1.20 -11.76
N GLY A 329 3.27 -0.14 -12.25
CA GLY A 329 1.86 -0.17 -12.65
C GLY A 329 1.60 -1.16 -13.79
N ASN A 330 2.48 -1.18 -14.80
CA ASN A 330 2.43 -2.15 -15.89
C ASN A 330 2.64 -3.58 -15.39
N LEU A 331 3.62 -3.80 -14.50
CA LEU A 331 3.87 -5.12 -13.89
C LEU A 331 2.65 -5.60 -13.09
N ASN A 332 2.07 -4.72 -12.27
CA ASN A 332 0.88 -5.03 -11.47
C ASN A 332 -0.32 -5.40 -12.36
N SER A 333 -0.52 -4.65 -13.45
CA SER A 333 -1.59 -4.92 -14.41
C SER A 333 -1.38 -6.26 -15.13
N GLY A 334 -0.16 -6.52 -15.64
CA GLY A 334 0.17 -7.79 -16.28
C GLY A 334 0.10 -9.00 -15.33
N ALA A 335 0.45 -8.83 -14.06
CA ALA A 335 0.30 -9.87 -13.04
C ALA A 335 -1.18 -10.15 -12.72
N ALA A 336 -2.04 -9.12 -12.72
CA ALA A 336 -3.47 -9.28 -12.57
C ALA A 336 -4.09 -10.04 -13.77
N ASP A 337 -3.66 -9.73 -14.99
CA ASP A 337 -4.08 -10.44 -16.21
C ASP A 337 -3.65 -11.91 -16.17
N LEU A 338 -2.39 -12.18 -15.78
CA LEU A 338 -1.89 -13.55 -15.62
C LEU A 338 -2.68 -14.33 -14.57
N TYR A 339 -2.99 -13.71 -13.43
CA TYR A 339 -3.83 -14.33 -12.40
C TYR A 339 -5.23 -14.65 -12.92
N SER A 340 -5.85 -13.74 -13.66
CA SER A 340 -7.16 -13.97 -14.29
C SER A 340 -7.11 -15.15 -15.26
N GLY A 341 -6.13 -15.15 -16.18
CA GLY A 341 -5.96 -16.25 -17.14
C GLY A 341 -5.67 -17.60 -16.48
N ALA A 342 -4.88 -17.62 -15.39
CA ALA A 342 -4.65 -18.84 -14.63
C ALA A 342 -5.91 -19.32 -13.89
N SER A 343 -6.75 -18.41 -13.42
CA SER A 343 -8.05 -18.75 -12.82
C SER A 343 -9.02 -19.35 -13.84
N ASP A 344 -9.04 -18.81 -15.07
CA ASP A 344 -9.85 -19.33 -16.16
C ASP A 344 -9.37 -20.72 -16.59
N LEU A 345 -8.05 -20.91 -16.75
CA LEU A 345 -7.45 -22.22 -17.04
C LEU A 345 -7.80 -23.25 -15.95
N ASN A 346 -7.70 -22.88 -14.68
CA ASN A 346 -8.03 -23.77 -13.57
C ASN A 346 -9.52 -24.16 -13.56
N SER A 347 -10.40 -23.21 -13.86
CA SER A 347 -11.83 -23.47 -14.00
C SER A 347 -12.11 -24.44 -15.15
N GLY A 348 -11.51 -24.20 -16.32
CA GLY A 348 -11.64 -25.09 -17.48
C GLY A 348 -11.06 -26.49 -17.25
N ALA A 349 -9.90 -26.59 -16.60
CA ALA A 349 -9.30 -27.87 -16.23
C ALA A 349 -10.17 -28.66 -15.24
N SER A 350 -10.79 -27.98 -14.28
CA SER A 350 -11.72 -28.59 -13.32
C SER A 350 -12.99 -29.09 -13.99
N GLN A 351 -13.52 -28.35 -14.96
CA GLN A 351 -14.67 -28.78 -15.78
C GLN A 351 -14.32 -30.00 -16.64
N LEU A 352 -13.17 -29.98 -17.32
CA LEU A 352 -12.68 -31.12 -18.10
C LEU A 352 -12.51 -32.35 -17.21
N SER A 353 -11.92 -32.18 -16.03
CA SER A 353 -11.73 -33.27 -15.07
C SER A 353 -13.07 -33.86 -14.62
N SER A 354 -14.04 -33.00 -14.30
CA SER A 354 -15.38 -33.44 -13.91
C SER A 354 -16.06 -34.23 -15.04
N GLY A 355 -16.04 -33.71 -16.27
CA GLY A 355 -16.64 -34.37 -17.44
C GLY A 355 -15.98 -35.70 -17.79
N LEU A 356 -14.64 -35.79 -17.72
CA LEU A 356 -13.93 -37.05 -17.92
C LEU A 356 -14.17 -38.05 -16.78
N GLY A 357 -14.43 -37.58 -15.56
CA GLY A 357 -14.84 -38.44 -14.44
C GLY A 357 -16.21 -39.08 -14.67
N GLU A 358 -17.15 -38.31 -15.20
CA GLU A 358 -18.47 -38.82 -15.61
C GLU A 358 -18.34 -39.80 -16.77
N LEU A 359 -17.59 -39.46 -17.81
CA LEU A 359 -17.33 -40.36 -18.95
C LEU A 359 -16.68 -41.66 -18.49
N ASN A 360 -15.66 -41.59 -17.62
CA ASN A 360 -15.00 -42.76 -17.06
C ASN A 360 -15.97 -43.66 -16.29
N SER A 361 -16.87 -43.07 -15.50
CA SER A 361 -17.88 -43.82 -14.76
C SER A 361 -18.87 -44.53 -15.70
N ASN A 362 -19.32 -43.83 -16.74
CA ASN A 362 -20.20 -44.39 -17.77
C ASN A 362 -19.50 -45.48 -18.60
N SER A 363 -18.22 -45.30 -18.90
CA SER A 363 -17.35 -46.29 -19.55
C SER A 363 -17.24 -47.58 -18.73
N GLN A 364 -17.04 -47.48 -17.41
CA GLN A 364 -17.03 -48.66 -16.53
C GLN A 364 -18.37 -49.40 -16.53
N ASN A 365 -19.49 -48.67 -16.52
CA ASN A 365 -20.82 -49.26 -16.64
C ASN A 365 -21.01 -49.98 -17.99
N LEU A 366 -20.52 -49.38 -19.08
CA LEU A 366 -20.58 -49.98 -20.41
C LEU A 366 -19.79 -51.29 -20.51
N VAL A 367 -18.59 -51.35 -19.92
CA VAL A 367 -17.79 -52.60 -19.83
C VAL A 367 -18.53 -53.64 -19.00
N GLY A 368 -19.14 -53.25 -17.88
CA GLY A 368 -19.96 -54.15 -17.06
C GLY A 368 -21.15 -54.72 -17.85
N GLY A 369 -21.84 -53.88 -18.62
CA GLY A 369 -22.94 -54.30 -19.49
C GLY A 369 -22.48 -55.24 -20.62
N ALA A 370 -21.38 -54.93 -21.29
CA ALA A 370 -20.81 -55.78 -22.33
C ALA A 370 -20.37 -57.15 -21.77
N LYS A 371 -19.81 -57.18 -20.56
CA LYS A 371 -19.46 -58.43 -19.86
C LYS A 371 -20.72 -59.29 -19.64
N ALA A 372 -21.80 -58.70 -19.13
CA ALA A 372 -23.05 -59.42 -18.87
C ALA A 372 -23.67 -59.99 -20.16
N VAL A 373 -23.61 -59.24 -21.26
CA VAL A 373 -24.04 -59.75 -22.58
C VAL A 373 -23.17 -60.92 -23.02
N PHE A 374 -21.85 -60.83 -22.84
CA PHE A 374 -20.95 -61.93 -23.17
C PHE A 374 -21.26 -63.20 -22.37
N GLU A 375 -21.39 -63.07 -21.05
CA GLU A 375 -21.76 -64.19 -20.17
C GLU A 375 -23.10 -64.81 -20.60
N THR A 376 -24.05 -63.99 -21.08
CA THR A 376 -25.33 -64.47 -21.62
C THR A 376 -25.16 -65.22 -22.94
N LEU A 377 -24.32 -64.72 -23.87
CA LEU A 377 -24.01 -65.41 -25.13
C LEU A 377 -23.34 -66.77 -24.85
N LEU A 378 -22.42 -66.82 -23.89
CA LEU A 378 -21.74 -68.05 -23.47
C LEU A 378 -22.71 -69.04 -22.83
N SER A 379 -23.61 -68.59 -21.96
CA SER A 379 -24.67 -69.44 -21.39
C SER A 379 -25.64 -69.98 -22.45
N THR A 380 -25.93 -69.16 -23.47
CA THR A 380 -26.76 -69.59 -24.61
C THR A 380 -26.04 -70.63 -25.45
N ALA A 381 -24.75 -70.41 -25.74
CA ALA A 381 -23.89 -71.36 -26.43
C ALA A 381 -23.80 -72.70 -25.68
N GLN A 382 -23.59 -72.65 -24.36
CA GLN A 382 -23.60 -73.82 -23.48
C GLN A 382 -24.91 -74.60 -23.61
N SER A 383 -26.05 -73.91 -23.56
CA SER A 383 -27.37 -74.55 -23.68
C SER A 383 -27.59 -75.20 -25.04
N GLN A 384 -27.07 -74.60 -26.12
CA GLN A 384 -27.16 -75.17 -27.47
C GLN A 384 -26.32 -76.45 -27.62
N LEU A 385 -25.11 -76.47 -27.03
CA LEU A 385 -24.27 -77.67 -27.00
C LEU A 385 -24.93 -78.79 -26.21
N GLU A 386 -25.49 -78.48 -25.04
CA GLU A 386 -26.22 -79.45 -24.22
C GLU A 386 -27.45 -80.02 -24.95
N ALA A 387 -28.22 -79.17 -25.63
CA ALA A 387 -29.37 -79.60 -26.43
C ALA A 387 -28.96 -80.49 -27.63
N ALA A 388 -27.75 -80.29 -28.16
CA ALA A 388 -27.16 -81.15 -29.18
C ALA A 388 -26.55 -82.46 -28.62
N GLY A 389 -26.64 -82.69 -27.30
CA GLY A 389 -26.09 -83.87 -26.64
C GLY A 389 -24.57 -83.80 -26.40
N VAL A 390 -23.96 -82.64 -26.57
CA VAL A 390 -22.52 -82.43 -26.36
C VAL A 390 -22.29 -81.91 -24.94
N SER A 391 -21.59 -82.71 -24.13
CA SER A 391 -21.23 -82.32 -22.75
C SER A 391 -19.86 -81.67 -22.72
N VAL A 392 -19.82 -80.41 -22.27
CA VAL A 392 -18.58 -79.63 -22.13
C VAL A 392 -18.50 -78.95 -20.76
N PRO A 393 -17.29 -78.59 -20.30
CA PRO A 393 -17.14 -77.66 -19.17
C PRO A 393 -17.89 -76.35 -19.40
N GLN A 394 -18.32 -75.70 -18.33
CA GLN A 394 -19.01 -74.40 -18.41
C GLN A 394 -18.19 -73.38 -19.19
N LEU A 395 -18.81 -72.81 -20.22
CA LEU A 395 -18.21 -71.75 -21.03
C LEU A 395 -18.09 -70.45 -20.23
N THR A 396 -16.91 -69.87 -20.26
CA THR A 396 -16.52 -68.61 -19.65
C THR A 396 -15.75 -67.78 -20.67
N ILE A 397 -15.62 -66.48 -20.44
CA ILE A 397 -14.88 -65.55 -21.32
C ILE A 397 -13.44 -66.05 -21.54
N ASP A 398 -12.83 -66.67 -20.53
CA ASP A 398 -11.43 -67.07 -20.59
C ASP A 398 -11.20 -68.45 -21.25
N ASN A 399 -12.21 -69.32 -21.31
CA ASN A 399 -12.03 -70.71 -21.75
C ASN A 399 -12.85 -71.13 -22.99
N TYR A 400 -13.83 -70.33 -23.43
CA TYR A 400 -14.80 -70.78 -24.43
C TYR A 400 -14.14 -71.21 -25.74
N ALA A 401 -13.12 -70.47 -26.20
CA ALA A 401 -12.44 -70.77 -27.45
C ALA A 401 -11.80 -72.17 -27.41
N ALA A 402 -11.05 -72.47 -26.36
CA ALA A 402 -10.39 -73.77 -26.17
C ALA A 402 -11.39 -74.92 -26.02
N VAL A 403 -12.52 -74.68 -25.32
CA VAL A 403 -13.58 -75.67 -25.17
C VAL A 403 -14.23 -75.97 -26.53
N LEU A 404 -14.57 -74.94 -27.31
CA LEU A 404 -15.20 -75.10 -28.62
C LEU A 404 -14.25 -75.72 -29.65
N ASP A 405 -12.96 -75.36 -29.62
CA ASP A 405 -11.95 -76.00 -30.47
C ASP A 405 -11.85 -77.50 -30.17
N SER A 406 -11.91 -77.89 -28.89
CA SER A 406 -11.91 -79.31 -28.50
C SER A 406 -13.15 -80.07 -29.02
N VAL A 407 -14.30 -79.39 -29.08
CA VAL A 407 -15.53 -80.00 -29.65
C VAL A 407 -15.40 -80.12 -31.16
N LEU A 408 -14.88 -79.10 -31.85
CA LEU A 408 -14.65 -79.14 -33.29
C LEU A 408 -13.70 -80.28 -33.66
N ASP A 409 -12.59 -80.44 -32.93
CA ASP A 409 -11.64 -81.55 -33.11
C ASP A 409 -12.31 -82.92 -32.95
N SER A 410 -13.30 -83.05 -32.04
CA SER A 410 -14.05 -84.30 -31.84
C SER A 410 -15.04 -84.63 -32.96
N LEU A 411 -15.40 -83.64 -33.78
CA LEU A 411 -16.34 -83.76 -34.89
C LEU A 411 -15.65 -83.93 -36.25
N ASP A 412 -14.32 -83.96 -36.26
CA ASP A 412 -13.50 -84.22 -37.44
C ASP A 412 -13.98 -85.46 -38.21
N GLU A 413 -14.01 -85.34 -39.54
CA GLU A 413 -14.58 -86.34 -40.45
C GLU A 413 -13.94 -87.73 -40.24
N THR A 414 -12.61 -87.78 -40.10
CA THR A 414 -11.89 -89.04 -39.85
C THR A 414 -12.23 -89.64 -38.50
N THR A 415 -12.25 -88.81 -37.45
CA THR A 415 -12.57 -89.24 -36.08
C THR A 415 -13.98 -89.82 -35.99
N VAL A 416 -14.95 -89.14 -36.62
CA VAL A 416 -16.35 -89.58 -36.64
C VAL A 416 -16.53 -90.82 -37.51
N TYR A 417 -15.88 -90.87 -38.68
CA TYR A 417 -15.94 -92.04 -39.55
C TYR A 417 -15.40 -93.28 -38.83
N ASP A 418 -14.24 -93.20 -38.19
CA ASP A 418 -13.64 -94.31 -37.46
C ASP A 418 -14.54 -94.79 -36.31
N LEU A 419 -15.13 -93.85 -35.55
CA LEU A 419 -16.05 -94.19 -34.47
C LEU A 419 -17.32 -94.87 -35.00
N ALA A 420 -17.91 -94.32 -36.06
CA ALA A 420 -19.11 -94.85 -36.69
C ALA A 420 -18.85 -96.22 -37.32
N TYR A 421 -17.72 -96.39 -38.02
CA TYR A 421 -17.30 -97.65 -38.61
C TYR A 421 -17.07 -98.72 -37.54
N ASN A 422 -16.33 -98.41 -36.47
CA ASN A 422 -16.06 -99.35 -35.39
C ASN A 422 -17.35 -99.74 -34.64
N THR A 423 -18.24 -98.77 -34.41
CA THR A 423 -19.55 -99.02 -33.80
C THR A 423 -20.40 -99.95 -34.68
N ALA A 424 -20.47 -99.65 -35.98
CA ALA A 424 -21.17 -100.50 -36.95
C ALA A 424 -20.55 -101.90 -37.03
N LEU A 425 -19.22 -102.01 -37.06
CA LEU A 425 -18.51 -103.30 -37.07
C LEU A 425 -18.84 -104.12 -35.83
N GLN A 426 -18.89 -103.50 -34.65
CA GLN A 426 -19.26 -104.17 -33.42
C GLN A 426 -20.71 -104.68 -33.47
N GLN A 427 -21.66 -103.84 -33.93
CA GLN A 427 -23.06 -104.22 -34.06
C GLN A 427 -23.27 -105.35 -35.09
N VAL A 428 -22.63 -105.24 -36.26
CA VAL A 428 -22.67 -106.28 -37.31
C VAL A 428 -22.04 -107.57 -36.80
N THR A 429 -20.91 -107.50 -36.11
CA THR A 429 -20.24 -108.67 -35.52
C THR A 429 -21.16 -109.35 -34.50
N GLN A 430 -21.84 -108.58 -33.63
CA GLN A 430 -22.81 -109.12 -32.69
C GLN A 430 -24.00 -109.80 -33.40
N ALA A 431 -24.54 -109.17 -34.44
CA ALA A 431 -25.64 -109.72 -35.22
C ALA A 431 -25.26 -111.03 -35.93
N VAL A 432 -24.08 -111.09 -36.56
CA VAL A 432 -23.58 -112.32 -37.22
C VAL A 432 -23.25 -113.40 -36.19
N ASN A 433 -22.70 -113.05 -35.03
CA ASN A 433 -22.46 -114.00 -33.94
C ASN A 433 -23.76 -114.60 -33.40
N ALA A 434 -24.85 -113.81 -33.32
CA ALA A 434 -26.16 -114.32 -32.92
C ALA A 434 -26.72 -115.37 -33.90
N GLN A 435 -26.25 -115.38 -35.15
CA GLN A 435 -26.62 -116.34 -36.20
C GLN A 435 -25.67 -117.55 -36.28
N GLU A 436 -24.72 -117.71 -35.35
CA GLU A 436 -23.68 -118.76 -35.44
C GLU A 436 -24.26 -120.17 -35.62
N ASN A 437 -25.34 -120.50 -34.92
CA ASN A 437 -25.95 -121.83 -35.02
C ASN A 437 -26.47 -122.12 -36.43
N GLU A 438 -27.11 -121.14 -37.08
CA GLU A 438 -27.62 -121.29 -38.45
C GLU A 438 -26.47 -121.40 -39.46
N ILE A 439 -25.44 -120.56 -39.30
CA ILE A 439 -24.23 -120.61 -40.13
C ILE A 439 -23.55 -121.97 -39.99
N ARG A 440 -23.44 -122.50 -38.76
CA ARG A 440 -22.86 -123.81 -38.49
C ARG A 440 -23.63 -124.93 -39.17
N VAL A 441 -24.96 -124.91 -39.11
CA VAL A 441 -25.81 -125.90 -39.81
C VAL A 441 -25.58 -125.85 -41.33
N GLN A 442 -25.55 -124.67 -41.94
CA GLN A 442 -25.32 -124.51 -43.38
C GLN A 442 -23.91 -124.97 -43.81
N VAL A 443 -22.89 -124.66 -43.02
CA VAL A 443 -21.52 -125.10 -43.27
C VAL A 443 -21.40 -126.62 -43.09
N GLU A 444 -21.99 -127.19 -42.03
CA GLU A 444 -22.01 -128.63 -41.80
C GLU A 444 -22.71 -129.39 -42.94
N ASP A 445 -23.80 -128.85 -43.49
CA ASP A 445 -24.45 -129.41 -44.68
C ASP A 445 -23.52 -129.38 -45.90
N THR A 446 -22.87 -128.25 -46.15
CA THR A 446 -21.92 -128.08 -47.27
C THR A 446 -20.73 -129.03 -47.14
N VAL A 447 -20.13 -129.12 -45.95
CA VAL A 447 -19.01 -130.03 -45.66
C VAL A 447 -19.47 -131.49 -45.75
N ARG A 448 -20.67 -131.82 -45.26
CA ARG A 448 -21.23 -133.17 -45.39
C ARG A 448 -21.39 -133.57 -46.85
N LYS A 449 -21.83 -132.65 -47.73
CA LYS A 449 -21.91 -132.87 -49.19
C LYS A 449 -20.53 -133.10 -49.79
N GLN A 450 -19.54 -132.27 -49.45
CA GLN A 450 -18.15 -132.46 -49.92
C GLN A 450 -17.52 -133.78 -49.41
N VAL A 451 -17.78 -134.16 -48.16
CA VAL A 451 -17.32 -135.44 -47.59
C VAL A 451 -18.02 -136.61 -48.27
N LEU A 452 -19.31 -136.49 -48.57
CA LEU A 452 -20.07 -137.46 -49.36
C LEU A 452 -19.46 -137.64 -50.75
N GLU A 453 -19.21 -136.56 -51.48
CA GLU A 453 -18.54 -136.58 -52.79
C GLU A 453 -17.14 -137.22 -52.70
N GLY A 454 -16.35 -136.89 -51.67
CA GLY A 454 -15.05 -137.51 -51.43
C GLY A 454 -15.12 -139.01 -51.12
N VAL A 455 -16.13 -139.45 -50.35
CA VAL A 455 -16.39 -140.88 -50.07
C VAL A 455 -16.84 -141.61 -51.34
N LEU A 456 -17.69 -140.99 -52.16
CA LEU A 456 -18.16 -141.53 -53.44
C LEU A 456 -17.02 -141.68 -54.44
N ALA A 457 -16.15 -140.66 -54.55
CA ALA A 457 -14.95 -140.72 -55.35
C ALA A 457 -13.99 -141.83 -54.89
N ALA A 458 -13.78 -141.96 -53.57
CA ALA A 458 -12.96 -143.04 -52.99
C ALA A 458 -13.57 -144.45 -53.20
N ALA A 459 -14.89 -144.55 -53.37
CA ALA A 459 -15.60 -145.77 -53.72
C ALA A 459 -15.66 -146.05 -55.24
N GLY A 460 -14.96 -145.24 -56.07
CA GLY A 460 -14.91 -145.40 -57.53
C GLY A 460 -16.15 -144.89 -58.27
N LYS A 461 -16.98 -144.07 -57.63
CA LYS A 461 -18.27 -143.56 -58.14
C LYS A 461 -18.26 -142.03 -58.13
N ALA A 462 -17.45 -141.40 -58.98
CA ALA A 462 -17.37 -139.95 -59.06
C ALA A 462 -18.69 -139.34 -59.59
N MET A 463 -19.48 -138.78 -58.67
CA MET A 463 -20.73 -138.04 -58.91
C MET A 463 -20.89 -136.97 -57.83
N THR A 464 -21.63 -135.90 -58.10
CA THR A 464 -21.89 -134.84 -57.11
C THR A 464 -22.84 -135.31 -56.01
N ALA A 465 -22.90 -134.58 -54.89
CA ALA A 465 -23.83 -134.88 -53.80
C ALA A 465 -25.30 -134.85 -54.29
N GLU A 466 -25.68 -133.89 -55.15
CA GLU A 466 -27.02 -133.85 -55.73
C GLU A 466 -27.30 -135.03 -56.68
N GLU A 467 -26.32 -135.41 -57.51
CA GLU A 467 -26.43 -136.57 -58.40
C GLU A 467 -26.58 -137.88 -57.61
N TYR A 468 -25.88 -137.99 -56.49
CA TYR A 468 -26.01 -139.12 -55.56
C TYR A 468 -27.40 -139.18 -54.91
N GLU A 469 -27.91 -138.05 -54.41
CA GLU A 469 -29.26 -137.99 -53.84
C GLU A 469 -30.34 -138.37 -54.87
N GLN A 470 -30.21 -137.88 -56.11
CA GLN A 470 -31.11 -138.25 -57.22
C GLN A 470 -30.99 -139.72 -57.62
N ALA A 471 -29.77 -140.27 -57.64
CA ALA A 471 -29.54 -141.68 -57.93
C ALA A 471 -30.11 -142.60 -56.83
N CYS A 472 -30.03 -142.18 -55.56
CA CYS A 472 -30.68 -142.86 -54.44
C CYS A 472 -32.21 -142.82 -54.55
N ALA A 473 -32.79 -141.65 -54.87
CA ALA A 473 -34.23 -141.47 -55.06
C ALA A 473 -34.78 -142.25 -56.26
N SER A 474 -33.97 -142.46 -57.30
CA SER A 474 -34.31 -143.23 -58.49
C SER A 474 -34.06 -144.73 -58.35
N GLY A 475 -33.61 -145.19 -57.18
CA GLY A 475 -33.34 -146.61 -56.88
C GLY A 475 -32.11 -147.20 -57.59
N LEU A 476 -31.23 -146.36 -58.16
CA LEU A 476 -30.04 -146.77 -58.90
C LEU A 476 -28.86 -147.16 -57.98
N ILE A 477 -28.95 -146.81 -56.70
CA ILE A 477 -28.00 -147.19 -55.65
C ILE A 477 -28.77 -148.03 -54.63
N ASP A 478 -28.35 -149.26 -54.38
CA ASP A 478 -29.03 -150.19 -53.47
C ASP A 478 -28.89 -149.76 -51.99
N ALA A 479 -29.82 -150.22 -51.16
CA ALA A 479 -29.92 -149.80 -49.76
C ALA A 479 -28.68 -150.14 -48.90
N ASP A 480 -27.99 -151.25 -49.19
CA ASP A 480 -26.78 -151.65 -48.46
C ASP A 480 -25.62 -150.73 -48.83
N THR A 481 -25.46 -150.39 -50.12
CA THR A 481 -24.47 -149.41 -50.58
C THR A 481 -24.76 -148.00 -50.03
N GLN A 482 -26.04 -147.59 -49.97
CA GLN A 482 -26.43 -146.32 -49.33
C GLN A 482 -26.06 -146.30 -47.83
N ALA A 483 -26.34 -147.38 -47.09
CA ALA A 483 -26.01 -147.48 -45.67
C ALA A 483 -24.49 -147.47 -45.40
N GLN A 484 -23.70 -148.13 -46.26
CA GLN A 484 -22.24 -148.13 -46.17
C GLN A 484 -21.65 -146.74 -46.44
N ILE A 485 -22.14 -146.04 -47.47
CA ILE A 485 -21.71 -144.67 -47.80
C ILE A 485 -22.12 -143.71 -46.68
N ALA A 486 -23.36 -143.78 -46.19
CA ALA A 486 -23.84 -142.97 -45.07
C ALA A 486 -23.02 -143.21 -43.78
N SER A 487 -22.64 -144.46 -43.50
CA SER A 487 -21.77 -144.81 -42.37
C SER A 487 -20.35 -144.26 -42.53
N ALA A 488 -19.77 -144.36 -43.73
CA ALA A 488 -18.45 -143.83 -44.05
C ALA A 488 -18.40 -142.29 -43.98
N VAL A 489 -19.42 -141.61 -44.50
CA VAL A 489 -19.60 -140.15 -44.39
C VAL A 489 -19.75 -139.74 -42.94
N SER A 490 -20.60 -140.43 -42.16
CA SER A 490 -20.80 -140.14 -40.74
C SER A 490 -19.51 -140.32 -39.92
N LYS A 491 -18.72 -141.37 -40.18
CA LYS A 491 -17.40 -141.58 -39.52
C LYS A 491 -16.39 -140.49 -39.87
N LYS A 492 -16.33 -140.07 -41.15
CA LYS A 492 -15.45 -138.96 -41.57
C LYS A 492 -15.90 -137.63 -40.98
N MET A 493 -17.21 -137.34 -41.00
CA MET A 493 -17.79 -136.14 -40.38
C MET A 493 -17.56 -136.06 -38.86
N ALA A 494 -17.53 -137.20 -38.17
CA ALA A 494 -17.25 -137.28 -36.74
C ALA A 494 -15.74 -137.18 -36.39
N SER A 495 -14.85 -137.06 -37.38
CA SER A 495 -13.41 -136.94 -37.13
C SER A 495 -13.04 -135.56 -36.61
N GLN A 496 -11.97 -135.51 -35.82
CA GLN A 496 -11.43 -134.26 -35.28
C GLN A 496 -10.99 -133.30 -36.41
N GLU A 497 -10.39 -133.84 -37.47
CA GLU A 497 -9.98 -133.07 -38.66
C GLU A 497 -11.17 -132.38 -39.34
N MET A 498 -12.33 -133.05 -39.45
CA MET A 498 -13.53 -132.45 -40.02
C MET A 498 -14.20 -131.45 -39.08
N ALA A 499 -14.18 -131.69 -37.76
CA ALA A 499 -14.65 -130.71 -36.79
C ALA A 499 -13.81 -129.41 -36.83
N GLU A 500 -12.49 -129.52 -36.98
CA GLU A 500 -11.58 -128.37 -37.17
C GLU A 500 -11.86 -127.67 -38.51
N THR A 501 -12.12 -128.43 -39.58
CA THR A 501 -12.50 -127.90 -40.90
C THR A 501 -13.81 -127.13 -40.84
N VAL A 502 -14.86 -127.69 -40.20
CA VAL A 502 -16.15 -127.02 -39.98
C VAL A 502 -15.96 -125.74 -39.17
N ASN A 503 -15.21 -125.77 -38.06
CA ASN A 503 -14.94 -124.57 -37.25
C ASN A 503 -14.19 -123.49 -38.02
N SER A 504 -13.22 -123.88 -38.86
CA SER A 504 -12.48 -122.96 -39.73
C SER A 504 -13.40 -122.32 -40.78
N LEU A 505 -14.23 -123.12 -41.45
CA LEU A 505 -15.17 -122.66 -42.46
C LEU A 505 -16.31 -121.82 -41.86
N VAL A 506 -16.80 -122.14 -40.66
CA VAL A 506 -17.75 -121.28 -39.92
C VAL A 506 -17.10 -119.95 -39.60
N SER A 507 -15.86 -119.95 -39.11
CA SER A 507 -15.12 -118.71 -38.83
C SER A 507 -14.87 -117.88 -40.08
N GLN A 508 -14.54 -118.53 -41.20
CA GLN A 508 -14.39 -117.88 -42.50
C GLN A 508 -15.72 -117.31 -42.99
N LYS A 509 -16.81 -118.08 -42.90
CA LYS A 509 -18.13 -117.64 -43.34
C LYS A 509 -18.65 -116.47 -42.51
N LYS A 510 -18.41 -116.48 -41.20
CA LYS A 510 -18.71 -115.34 -40.31
C LYS A 510 -17.93 -114.09 -40.74
N ARG A 511 -16.63 -114.21 -41.06
CA ARG A 511 -15.85 -113.07 -41.60
C ARG A 511 -16.42 -112.56 -42.91
N GLU A 512 -16.71 -113.44 -43.87
CA GLU A 512 -17.33 -113.06 -45.15
C GLU A 512 -18.66 -112.34 -44.96
N LEU A 513 -19.52 -112.83 -44.06
CA LEU A 513 -20.81 -112.20 -43.76
C LEU A 513 -20.65 -110.86 -43.04
N ILE A 514 -19.68 -110.72 -42.14
CA ILE A 514 -19.35 -109.43 -41.51
C ILE A 514 -18.88 -108.44 -42.58
N ASP A 515 -17.96 -108.83 -43.45
CA ASP A 515 -17.45 -107.98 -44.53
C ASP A 515 -18.57 -107.58 -45.51
N GLN A 516 -19.43 -108.52 -45.91
CA GLN A 516 -20.60 -108.27 -46.76
C GLN A 516 -21.61 -107.32 -46.09
N ASN A 517 -21.93 -107.54 -44.82
CA ASN A 517 -22.87 -106.70 -44.08
C ASN A 517 -22.29 -105.30 -43.84
N MET A 518 -20.98 -105.19 -43.59
CA MET A 518 -20.30 -103.89 -43.49
C MET A 518 -20.30 -103.13 -44.82
N GLN A 519 -20.24 -103.84 -45.95
CA GLN A 519 -20.36 -103.26 -47.30
C GLN A 519 -21.82 -103.05 -47.73
N SER A 520 -22.80 -103.47 -46.93
CA SER A 520 -24.21 -103.28 -47.28
C SER A 520 -24.57 -101.80 -47.36
N SER A 521 -25.49 -101.45 -48.28
CA SER A 521 -25.96 -100.08 -48.43
C SER A 521 -26.54 -99.53 -47.13
N GLN A 522 -27.15 -100.37 -46.30
CA GLN A 522 -27.72 -99.96 -45.02
C GLN A 522 -26.64 -99.49 -44.03
N VAL A 523 -25.57 -100.27 -43.83
CA VAL A 523 -24.48 -99.91 -42.91
C VAL A 523 -23.70 -98.71 -43.43
N GLN A 524 -23.38 -98.69 -44.72
CA GLN A 524 -22.69 -97.56 -45.34
C GLN A 524 -23.51 -96.27 -45.22
N SER A 525 -24.83 -96.32 -45.44
CA SER A 525 -25.70 -95.15 -45.23
C SER A 525 -25.77 -94.71 -43.77
N GLN A 526 -25.70 -95.63 -42.79
CA GLN A 526 -25.67 -95.27 -41.36
C GLN A 526 -24.38 -94.55 -40.98
N ILE A 527 -23.22 -95.05 -41.42
CA ILE A 527 -21.92 -94.41 -41.21
C ILE A 527 -21.91 -93.03 -41.87
N GLN A 528 -22.36 -92.94 -43.12
CA GLN A 528 -22.41 -91.70 -43.85
C GLN A 528 -23.37 -90.68 -43.22
N ALA A 529 -24.53 -91.12 -42.72
CA ALA A 529 -25.45 -90.26 -41.98
C ALA A 529 -24.84 -89.72 -40.68
N ALA A 530 -24.04 -90.51 -39.97
CA ALA A 530 -23.33 -90.06 -38.78
C ALA A 530 -22.29 -88.98 -39.12
N VAL A 531 -21.49 -89.20 -40.19
CA VAL A 531 -20.52 -88.22 -40.69
C VAL A 531 -21.21 -86.93 -41.15
N GLU A 532 -22.29 -87.02 -41.92
CA GLU A 532 -23.05 -85.85 -42.40
C GLU A 532 -23.65 -85.06 -41.23
N SER A 533 -24.19 -85.76 -40.22
CA SER A 533 -24.72 -85.13 -39.01
C SER A 533 -23.61 -84.44 -38.21
N ALA A 534 -22.44 -85.05 -38.07
CA ALA A 534 -21.30 -84.45 -37.39
C ALA A 534 -20.78 -83.22 -38.13
N LYS A 535 -20.68 -83.28 -39.46
CA LYS A 535 -20.29 -82.14 -40.32
C LYS A 535 -21.24 -80.95 -40.18
N ASN A 536 -22.54 -81.20 -40.08
CA ASN A 536 -23.53 -80.15 -39.83
C ASN A 536 -23.39 -79.56 -38.42
N GLY A 537 -23.10 -80.41 -37.42
CA GLY A 537 -22.79 -79.99 -36.06
C GLY A 537 -21.52 -79.14 -36.00
N GLU A 538 -20.45 -79.59 -36.65
CA GLU A 538 -19.16 -78.91 -36.75
C GLU A 538 -19.34 -77.51 -37.36
N SER A 539 -20.04 -77.41 -38.50
CA SER A 539 -20.35 -76.13 -39.13
C SER A 539 -21.12 -75.18 -38.20
N SER A 540 -22.12 -75.71 -37.47
CA SER A 540 -22.92 -74.92 -36.53
C SER A 540 -22.06 -74.40 -35.36
N ILE A 541 -21.17 -75.23 -34.83
CA ILE A 541 -20.27 -74.88 -33.73
C ILE A 541 -19.18 -73.90 -34.20
N ALA A 542 -18.68 -74.06 -35.43
CA ALA A 542 -17.72 -73.14 -36.02
C ALA A 542 -18.31 -71.73 -36.17
N VAL A 543 -19.57 -71.61 -36.62
CA VAL A 543 -20.27 -70.31 -36.67
C VAL A 543 -20.49 -69.74 -35.28
N LEU A 544 -20.91 -70.56 -34.30
CA LEU A 544 -21.09 -70.13 -32.92
C LEU A 544 -19.77 -69.61 -32.32
N LYS A 545 -18.67 -70.34 -32.54
CA LYS A 545 -17.34 -69.92 -32.11
C LYS A 545 -16.95 -68.60 -32.76
N GLN A 546 -17.16 -68.44 -34.06
CA GLN A 546 -16.85 -67.20 -34.77
C GLN A 546 -17.63 -66.00 -34.21
N GLN A 547 -18.90 -66.19 -33.82
CA GLN A 547 -19.71 -65.15 -33.18
C GLN A 547 -19.16 -64.75 -31.80
N LEU A 548 -18.77 -65.74 -30.98
CA LEU A 548 -18.16 -65.49 -29.67
C LEU A 548 -16.79 -64.83 -29.79
N ASP A 549 -15.96 -65.25 -30.76
CA ASP A 549 -14.65 -64.63 -31.07
C ASP A 549 -14.80 -63.17 -31.50
N SER A 550 -15.81 -62.89 -32.33
CA SER A 550 -16.12 -61.51 -32.73
C SER A 550 -16.57 -60.65 -31.53
N TYR A 551 -17.35 -61.23 -30.61
CA TYR A 551 -17.74 -60.55 -29.39
C TYR A 551 -16.57 -60.36 -28.42
N GLN A 552 -15.67 -61.33 -28.29
CA GLN A 552 -14.43 -61.21 -27.52
C GLN A 552 -13.58 -60.04 -28.01
N GLN A 553 -13.40 -59.91 -29.33
CA GLN A 553 -12.68 -58.76 -29.91
C GLN A 553 -13.36 -57.43 -29.58
N PHE A 554 -14.68 -57.34 -29.71
CA PHE A 554 -15.43 -56.15 -29.32
C PHE A 554 -15.25 -55.83 -27.83
N TYR A 555 -15.40 -56.84 -26.95
CA TYR A 555 -15.27 -56.70 -25.51
C TYR A 555 -13.86 -56.22 -25.11
N SER A 556 -12.81 -56.82 -25.68
CA SER A 556 -11.42 -56.41 -25.46
C SER A 556 -11.17 -54.97 -25.94
N GLY A 557 -11.61 -54.61 -27.15
CA GLY A 557 -11.45 -53.25 -27.67
C GLY A 557 -12.20 -52.21 -26.83
N LEU A 558 -13.36 -52.58 -26.29
CA LEU A 558 -14.09 -51.74 -25.35
C LEU A 558 -13.30 -51.53 -24.05
N GLN A 559 -12.70 -52.59 -23.48
CA GLN A 559 -11.84 -52.46 -22.30
C GLN A 559 -10.68 -51.50 -22.56
N ASP A 560 -9.98 -51.63 -23.70
CA ASP A 560 -8.89 -50.74 -24.09
C ASP A 560 -9.34 -49.28 -24.20
N TYR A 561 -10.47 -49.03 -24.85
CA TYR A 561 -11.07 -47.69 -24.91
C TYR A 561 -11.32 -47.12 -23.51
N THR A 562 -11.94 -47.90 -22.62
CA THR A 562 -12.25 -47.42 -21.25
C THR A 562 -11.00 -47.20 -20.40
N ASN A 563 -9.94 -47.98 -20.61
CA ASN A 563 -8.63 -47.74 -20.00
C ASN A 563 -8.03 -46.41 -20.47
N GLY A 564 -8.15 -46.09 -21.77
CA GLY A 564 -7.76 -44.79 -22.31
C GLY A 564 -8.55 -43.63 -21.72
N VAL A 565 -9.86 -43.79 -21.51
CA VAL A 565 -10.70 -42.80 -20.81
C VAL A 565 -10.25 -42.61 -19.36
N ALA A 566 -9.93 -43.69 -18.64
CA ALA A 566 -9.42 -43.62 -17.28
C ALA A 566 -8.08 -42.86 -17.20
N GLN A 567 -7.18 -43.10 -18.14
CA GLN A 567 -5.91 -42.37 -18.25
C GLN A 567 -6.12 -40.88 -18.55
N ALA A 568 -7.01 -40.55 -19.48
CA ALA A 568 -7.36 -39.16 -19.77
C ALA A 568 -7.97 -38.46 -18.54
N TYR A 569 -8.83 -39.15 -17.80
CA TYR A 569 -9.39 -38.64 -16.55
C TYR A 569 -8.30 -38.39 -15.50
N ALA A 570 -7.35 -39.32 -15.31
CA ALA A 570 -6.23 -39.12 -14.40
C ALA A 570 -5.39 -37.89 -14.80
N GLY A 571 -4.98 -37.79 -16.07
CA GLY A 571 -4.21 -36.64 -16.56
C GLY A 571 -4.96 -35.30 -16.43
N SER A 572 -6.29 -35.30 -16.58
CA SER A 572 -7.09 -34.09 -16.37
C SER A 572 -7.14 -33.63 -14.90
N LYS A 573 -7.04 -34.56 -13.94
CA LYS A 573 -6.89 -34.19 -12.52
C LYS A 573 -5.55 -33.54 -12.27
N ASP A 574 -4.48 -34.09 -12.83
CA ASP A 574 -3.13 -33.54 -12.71
C ASP A 574 -3.07 -32.12 -13.31
N LEU A 575 -3.71 -31.91 -14.47
CA LEU A 575 -3.87 -30.58 -15.07
C LEU A 575 -4.66 -29.61 -14.17
N ALA A 576 -5.75 -30.07 -13.54
CA ALA A 576 -6.53 -29.26 -12.61
C ALA A 576 -5.71 -28.86 -11.37
N ILE A 577 -4.88 -29.77 -10.84
CA ILE A 577 -3.97 -29.49 -9.73
C ILE A 577 -2.90 -28.48 -10.15
N GLY A 578 -2.18 -28.73 -11.25
CA GLY A 578 -1.12 -27.84 -11.72
C GLY A 578 -1.62 -26.44 -12.11
N SER A 579 -2.83 -26.34 -12.69
CA SER A 579 -3.45 -25.04 -12.97
C SER A 579 -3.88 -24.30 -11.69
N ASN A 580 -4.25 -25.02 -10.63
CA ASN A 580 -4.53 -24.40 -9.32
C ASN A 580 -3.25 -23.86 -8.67
N GLU A 581 -2.14 -24.60 -8.78
CA GLU A 581 -0.82 -24.13 -8.33
C GLU A 581 -0.37 -22.89 -9.10
N LEU A 582 -0.50 -22.89 -10.43
CA LEU A 582 -0.21 -21.72 -11.27
C LEU A 582 -1.06 -20.52 -10.85
N LYS A 583 -2.37 -20.72 -10.64
CA LYS A 583 -3.27 -19.67 -10.14
C LYS A 583 -2.77 -19.10 -8.80
N GLY A 584 -2.38 -19.96 -7.86
CA GLY A 584 -1.82 -19.54 -6.58
C GLY A 584 -0.52 -18.74 -6.71
N GLY A 585 0.41 -19.19 -7.54
CA GLY A 585 1.66 -18.48 -7.82
C GLY A 585 1.44 -17.12 -8.50
N SER A 586 0.53 -17.07 -9.47
CA SER A 586 0.15 -15.81 -10.13
C SER A 586 -0.55 -14.83 -9.20
N GLN A 587 -1.32 -15.32 -8.22
CA GLN A 587 -1.90 -14.48 -7.17
C GLN A 587 -0.81 -13.83 -6.32
N GLN A 588 0.18 -14.61 -5.88
CA GLN A 588 1.31 -14.08 -5.10
C GLN A 588 2.12 -13.05 -5.88
N LEU A 589 2.34 -13.28 -7.19
CA LEU A 589 3.01 -12.31 -8.05
C LEU A 589 2.20 -11.01 -8.17
N LYS A 590 0.88 -11.11 -8.35
CA LYS A 590 -0.03 -9.96 -8.39
C LYS A 590 0.03 -9.17 -7.08
N ASP A 591 -0.08 -9.85 -5.94
CA ASP A 591 -0.07 -9.20 -4.63
C ASP A 591 1.29 -8.52 -4.37
N GLY A 592 2.40 -9.16 -4.74
CA GLY A 592 3.74 -8.56 -4.65
C GLY A 592 3.95 -7.37 -5.58
N ALA A 593 3.41 -7.44 -6.81
CA ALA A 593 3.46 -6.32 -7.76
C ALA A 593 2.63 -5.12 -7.28
N GLN A 594 1.47 -5.37 -6.65
CA GLN A 594 0.66 -4.34 -6.00
C GLN A 594 1.42 -3.67 -4.86
N GLN A 595 2.05 -4.46 -3.97
CA GLN A 595 2.86 -3.92 -2.87
C GLN A 595 4.02 -3.07 -3.37
N LEU A 596 4.71 -3.51 -4.43
CA LEU A 596 5.77 -2.73 -5.06
C LEU A 596 5.23 -1.40 -5.62
N TYR A 597 4.10 -1.43 -6.32
CA TYR A 597 3.45 -0.24 -6.85
C TYR A 597 3.07 0.75 -5.75
N ASP A 598 2.39 0.29 -4.68
CA ASP A 598 1.99 1.12 -3.56
C ASP A 598 3.19 1.75 -2.83
N GLY A 599 4.27 0.97 -2.68
CA GLY A 599 5.53 1.44 -2.11
C GLY A 599 6.18 2.53 -2.95
N ILE A 600 6.17 2.40 -4.28
CA ILE A 600 6.70 3.42 -5.19
C ILE A 600 5.83 4.69 -5.19
N SER A 601 4.51 4.56 -5.15
CA SER A 601 3.61 5.72 -5.02
C SER A 601 3.83 6.49 -3.71
N SER A 602 4.12 5.77 -2.62
CA SER A 602 4.50 6.38 -1.35
C SER A 602 5.85 7.10 -1.45
N PHE A 603 6.83 6.49 -2.12
CA PHE A 603 8.13 7.12 -2.37
C PHE A 603 8.02 8.38 -3.23
N GLN A 604 7.20 8.35 -4.29
CA GLN A 604 6.90 9.50 -5.14
C GLN A 604 6.33 10.67 -4.33
N SER A 605 5.37 10.40 -3.44
CA SER A 605 4.77 11.40 -2.56
C SER A 605 5.81 12.02 -1.61
N GLY A 606 6.68 11.19 -1.01
CA GLY A 606 7.77 11.66 -0.17
C GLY A 606 8.81 12.50 -0.91
N SER A 607 9.14 12.13 -2.15
CA SER A 607 10.05 12.91 -3.00
C SER A 607 9.47 14.25 -3.42
N SER A 608 8.16 14.35 -3.67
CA SER A 608 7.49 15.64 -3.90
C SER A 608 7.61 16.55 -2.67
N ALA A 609 7.34 16.01 -1.47
CA ALA A 609 7.48 16.78 -0.22
C ALA A 609 8.92 17.26 0.03
N LEU A 610 9.91 16.44 -0.34
CA LEU A 610 11.33 16.85 -0.29
C LEU A 610 11.60 18.04 -1.22
N VAL A 611 11.09 18.00 -2.45
CA VAL A 611 11.24 19.11 -3.42
C VAL A 611 10.61 20.39 -2.89
N ASP A 612 9.40 20.31 -2.33
CA ASP A 612 8.73 21.47 -1.72
C ASP A 612 9.55 22.05 -0.57
N GLY A 613 10.08 21.20 0.33
CA GLY A 613 10.93 21.64 1.43
C GLY A 613 12.25 22.27 0.97
N VAL A 614 12.90 21.71 -0.05
CA VAL A 614 14.12 22.29 -0.65
C VAL A 614 13.80 23.64 -1.31
N SER A 615 12.67 23.77 -1.99
CA SER A 615 12.23 25.04 -2.58
C SER A 615 12.00 26.11 -1.51
N GLN A 616 11.34 25.76 -0.40
CA GLN A 616 11.14 26.70 0.72
C GLN A 616 12.47 27.15 1.34
N LEU A 617 13.41 26.23 1.54
CA LEU A 617 14.72 26.55 2.09
C LEU A 617 15.53 27.44 1.13
N LYS A 618 15.45 27.16 -0.19
CA LYS A 618 16.05 27.98 -1.24
C LYS A 618 15.51 29.41 -1.20
N ASP A 619 14.20 29.57 -1.13
CA ASP A 619 13.55 30.89 -1.10
C ASP A 619 13.90 31.66 0.18
N GLY A 620 13.95 30.98 1.34
CA GLY A 620 14.42 31.56 2.59
C GLY A 620 15.90 32.00 2.55
N GLY A 621 16.76 31.20 1.91
CA GLY A 621 18.16 31.55 1.68
C GLY A 621 18.32 32.81 0.81
N MET A 622 17.49 32.94 -0.23
CA MET A 622 17.44 34.16 -1.05
C MET A 622 17.01 35.38 -0.23
N GLN A 623 15.93 35.25 0.55
CA GLN A 623 15.42 36.34 1.39
C GLN A 623 16.45 36.81 2.42
N LEU A 624 17.17 35.89 3.05
CA LEU A 624 18.26 36.23 3.97
C LEU A 624 19.38 36.99 3.25
N SER A 625 19.78 36.55 2.06
CA SER A 625 20.83 37.20 1.28
C SER A 625 20.43 38.62 0.86
N GLU A 626 19.22 38.79 0.33
CA GLU A 626 18.68 40.10 -0.04
C GLU A 626 18.53 41.03 1.17
N GLY A 627 18.02 40.51 2.30
CA GLY A 627 17.89 41.26 3.54
C GLY A 627 19.24 41.72 4.10
N MET A 628 20.28 40.89 4.01
CA MET A 628 21.63 41.25 4.44
C MET A 628 22.32 42.23 3.49
N LYS A 629 22.10 42.11 2.18
CA LYS A 629 22.53 43.14 1.21
C LYS A 629 21.90 44.48 1.53
N GLN A 630 20.59 44.49 1.77
CA GLN A 630 19.86 45.68 2.15
C GLN A 630 20.36 46.27 3.47
N PHE A 631 20.56 45.44 4.50
CA PHE A 631 21.11 45.88 5.79
C PHE A 631 22.49 46.54 5.63
N ASN A 632 23.34 45.97 4.79
CA ASN A 632 24.67 46.53 4.53
C ASN A 632 24.59 47.85 3.74
N GLU A 633 23.90 47.86 2.60
CA GLU A 633 23.79 49.02 1.69
C GLU A 633 23.02 50.19 2.33
N ASP A 634 21.85 49.91 2.90
CA ASP A 634 20.96 50.96 3.41
C ASP A 634 21.22 51.32 4.87
N GLY A 635 21.94 50.47 5.63
CA GLY A 635 22.30 50.71 7.03
C GLY A 635 23.76 51.11 7.20
N ILE A 636 24.66 50.13 7.08
CA ILE A 636 26.08 50.27 7.44
C ILE A 636 26.79 51.28 6.52
N GLN A 637 26.59 51.16 5.20
CA GLN A 637 27.22 52.07 4.22
C GLN A 637 26.69 53.49 4.36
N LYS A 638 25.37 53.70 4.54
CA LYS A 638 24.81 55.04 4.73
C LYS A 638 25.30 55.73 6.00
N ILE A 639 25.49 55.00 7.10
CA ILE A 639 26.12 55.56 8.31
C ILE A 639 27.54 56.03 7.97
N THR A 640 28.33 55.19 7.31
CA THR A 640 29.71 55.51 6.93
C THR A 640 29.78 56.72 5.99
N GLU A 641 28.90 56.80 4.99
CA GLU A 641 28.80 57.92 4.04
C GLU A 641 28.31 59.23 4.67
N ALA A 642 27.33 59.15 5.60
CA ALA A 642 26.79 60.30 6.31
C ALA A 642 27.89 61.07 7.05
N PHE A 643 28.80 60.31 7.68
CA PHE A 643 29.96 60.83 8.42
C PHE A 643 31.24 60.95 7.59
N GLN A 644 31.15 60.82 6.25
CA GLN A 644 32.29 60.99 5.35
C GLN A 644 33.49 60.07 5.67
N GLY A 645 33.24 58.93 6.31
CA GLY A 645 34.28 58.04 6.82
C GLY A 645 35.02 58.52 8.07
N ASP A 646 34.74 59.72 8.60
CA ASP A 646 35.26 60.22 9.87
C ASP A 646 34.21 60.11 10.98
N LEU A 647 34.27 58.99 11.70
CA LEU A 647 33.34 58.67 12.79
C LEU A 647 33.70 59.37 14.11
N SER A 648 34.77 60.18 14.14
CA SER A 648 35.16 60.94 15.34
C SER A 648 34.09 61.94 15.75
N GLN A 649 33.51 62.63 14.77
CA GLN A 649 32.43 63.60 15.00
C GLN A 649 31.15 62.91 15.50
N LEU A 650 30.87 61.69 15.02
CA LEU A 650 29.75 60.90 15.50
C LEU A 650 29.98 60.47 16.96
N ALA A 651 31.16 59.95 17.28
CA ALA A 651 31.49 59.51 18.64
C ALA A 651 31.39 60.65 19.66
N ALA A 652 31.93 61.83 19.35
CA ALA A 652 31.84 63.02 20.21
C ALA A 652 30.40 63.47 20.44
N ARG A 653 29.57 63.48 19.39
CA ARG A 653 28.15 63.86 19.51
C ARG A 653 27.30 62.83 20.23
N LEU A 654 27.56 61.53 20.05
CA LEU A 654 26.91 60.47 20.82
C LEU A 654 27.23 60.59 22.31
N LYS A 655 28.51 60.82 22.66
CA LYS A 655 28.93 61.12 24.03
C LYS A 655 28.14 62.28 24.65
N ALA A 656 28.08 63.41 23.93
CA ALA A 656 27.34 64.59 24.36
C ALA A 656 25.84 64.31 24.55
N LEU A 657 25.22 63.53 23.66
CA LEU A 657 23.82 63.10 23.79
C LEU A 657 23.60 62.22 25.02
N GLY A 658 24.52 61.29 25.31
CA GLY A 658 24.48 60.47 26.52
C GLY A 658 24.57 61.31 27.79
N GLU A 659 25.49 62.28 27.83
CA GLU A 659 25.65 63.20 28.97
C GLU A 659 24.39 64.05 29.20
N VAL A 660 23.85 64.63 28.13
CA VAL A 660 22.62 65.44 28.20
C VAL A 660 21.42 64.59 28.59
N SER A 661 21.33 63.35 28.12
CA SER A 661 20.29 62.42 28.54
C SER A 661 20.38 62.10 30.04
N ARG A 662 21.58 61.76 30.54
CA ARG A 662 21.80 61.43 31.95
C ARG A 662 21.56 62.61 32.89
N SER A 663 21.69 63.83 32.37
CA SER A 663 21.39 65.07 33.11
C SER A 663 19.88 65.31 33.25
N TYR A 664 19.07 64.84 32.31
CA TYR A 664 17.61 64.96 32.36
C TYR A 664 16.97 63.80 33.13
N GLN A 665 16.87 63.97 34.46
CA GLN A 665 16.47 62.91 35.39
C GLN A 665 15.05 63.03 35.92
N ASN A 666 14.39 64.18 35.76
CA ASN A 666 13.05 64.43 36.29
C ASN A 666 12.30 65.49 35.47
N TYR A 667 10.98 65.47 35.58
CA TYR A 667 10.05 66.46 35.05
C TYR A 667 9.41 67.30 36.15
N SER A 668 9.07 66.70 37.30
CA SER A 668 8.30 67.37 38.36
C SER A 668 9.15 67.85 39.54
N GLY A 669 10.47 67.75 39.47
CA GLY A 669 11.38 68.04 40.58
C GLY A 669 11.91 66.75 41.21
N ILE A 670 13.09 66.84 41.80
CA ILE A 670 13.74 65.74 42.50
C ILE A 670 14.61 66.29 43.64
N ALA A 671 14.76 65.54 44.73
CA ALA A 671 15.61 65.95 45.84
C ALA A 671 17.11 65.82 45.51
N ASP A 672 17.94 66.67 46.11
CA ASP A 672 19.40 66.59 45.98
C ASP A 672 19.92 65.21 46.42
N GLY A 673 20.81 64.62 45.62
CA GLY A 673 21.38 63.31 45.91
C GLY A 673 20.43 62.13 45.71
N MET A 674 19.30 62.33 45.02
CA MET A 674 18.41 61.26 44.57
C MET A 674 18.57 61.06 43.05
N SER A 675 18.65 59.81 42.58
CA SER A 675 18.68 59.53 41.13
C SER A 675 17.27 59.48 40.57
N GLY A 676 17.09 59.99 39.34
CA GLY A 676 15.77 60.10 38.71
C GLY A 676 15.69 59.44 37.34
N SER A 677 14.50 58.95 37.00
CA SER A 677 14.14 58.60 35.62
C SER A 677 12.71 59.07 35.32
N VAL A 678 12.46 59.49 34.08
CA VAL A 678 11.15 59.99 33.67
C VAL A 678 10.74 59.43 32.31
N LYS A 679 9.47 59.05 32.20
CA LYS A 679 8.83 58.67 30.93
C LYS A 679 7.50 59.38 30.76
N PHE A 680 7.17 59.71 29.53
CA PHE A 680 5.93 60.37 29.18
C PHE A 680 5.04 59.39 28.41
N VAL A 681 3.76 59.37 28.74
CA VAL A 681 2.76 58.50 28.12
C VAL A 681 1.65 59.39 27.60
N TYR A 682 1.70 59.69 26.31
CA TYR A 682 0.66 60.43 25.60
C TYR A 682 -0.45 59.47 25.21
N ARG A 683 -1.65 59.75 25.70
CA ARG A 683 -2.85 58.98 25.39
C ARG A 683 -3.84 59.90 24.68
N THR A 684 -4.16 59.59 23.44
CA THR A 684 -5.12 60.38 22.65
C THR A 684 -6.54 59.88 22.85
N ALA A 685 -7.51 60.78 22.77
CA ALA A 685 -8.91 60.39 22.69
C ALA A 685 -9.17 59.50 21.45
N SER A 686 -10.16 58.60 21.57
CA SER A 686 -10.65 57.83 20.42
C SER A 686 -11.42 58.74 19.45
N ILE A 687 -11.46 58.34 18.18
CA ILE A 687 -12.24 58.97 17.12
C ILE A 687 -13.34 58.00 16.73
N GLU A 688 -14.57 58.35 17.07
CA GLU A 688 -15.76 57.59 16.73
C GLU A 688 -16.90 58.54 16.36
N LYS A 689 -17.84 58.06 15.55
CA LYS A 689 -19.04 58.83 15.21
C LYS A 689 -19.83 59.05 16.49
N LYS A 690 -20.05 60.32 16.87
CA LYS A 690 -20.96 60.64 17.99
C LYS A 690 -22.32 60.02 17.70
N ALA A 691 -22.85 59.23 18.64
CA ALA A 691 -24.22 58.76 18.54
C ALA A 691 -25.13 59.99 18.48
N ASP A 692 -26.06 60.03 17.52
CA ASP A 692 -27.05 61.10 17.43
C ASP A 692 -27.75 61.20 18.80
N GLU A 693 -27.50 62.28 19.54
CA GLU A 693 -28.29 62.62 20.72
C GLU A 693 -29.74 62.80 20.23
N LYS A 694 -30.59 61.85 20.58
CA LYS A 694 -32.02 61.86 20.24
C LYS A 694 -32.78 62.94 20.99
#